data_AF-A0AAX3LJX7-F1
#
_entry.id   AF-A0AAX3LJX7-F1
#
_cell.length_a   1.000
_cell.length_b   1.000
_cell.length_c   1.000
_cell.angle_alpha   90.00
_cell.angle_beta   90.00
_cell.angle_gamma   90.00
#
_symmetry.space_group_name_H-M   'P 1'
#
loop_
_entity.id
_entity.type
_entity.pdbx_description
1 polymer ?
#
loop_
_entity_poly.entity_id
_entity_poly.type
_entity_poly.pdbx_seq_one_letter_code
_entity_poly.pdbx_strand_id
1 'polypeptide(L)'
;MRLTLFIGPTERAAARLRNILQQQKNALLKEGVLAADWNHVRLYAACAAPEAVGLLRHRRGLDSPLIGTTLRDEFHALIPHELAATRADHVVLSAAQLGNLLSRPEELRALHDLLRPYFDDIRVVAHLDEQARTLVAHYGFAVAESRRHPLTQELALAERDDWWHGALAQRETAPDFGLFPEVQAPPFWLDYQALHAHWAAAFGAEKITFRPLDLPHLMSKSGATEITESLGLSTPLGPVDPGRALAALPAPWLTRMRQFNDVLIRYQQAHDLACPRSTWSQMLQALQIGGPVIKPGSLAVISDHFARDNAALIARFPTLDQALTPDAPEAPWQEADPQFGFRATQYLAAFAHRIRSTATPLAQKRADAEEARRSAARFEALLHDPDAPEETRAANDRLLTRLKVNHETILRGPFRPHNGAAPAGEDEPAPAYTAVPPRALPPGNSGNVIVACMKNEAPYIVEWVAYHRAVGFDNFLIYTNDCSDGTDAVLGRLQDMGILQHRNNDDWKGNSPQQHALNQALEEPLVRQAEWIAHIDVDEFVNIRTGNGRLENFFAAAPEATNIAMTWRLFGHNGVTALSEAPVIDQFNHCAPSFCPKPHTAWGFKTMFRNLGAYGRLSCHRPNKLDEAAVSEVKWVNGAGHGMTRDALRNGWRSSRSNVGYDLLQLNHYALRSADSFLIKRQRGRALHVDRSIGINYWIRMDWNDHRDLSIQRNLPRLRAEMDHLLADAQLRKHHQAGLDWHRAKAEDLRQTPEFRDLYRQALNIKLTATERAAYALALDMES
;
A
#
# COMPACT_ATOMS: atom_id res chain seq x y z
N MET A 1 3.37 18.02 29.26
CA MET A 1 3.97 18.04 27.90
C MET A 1 3.34 19.18 27.10
N ARG A 2 4.13 19.95 26.33
CA ARG A 2 3.62 21.04 25.46
C ARG A 2 3.52 20.59 24.00
N LEU A 3 2.51 21.09 23.27
CA LEU A 3 2.39 20.97 21.82
C LEU A 3 2.26 22.37 21.18
N THR A 4 3.04 22.66 20.13
CA THR A 4 2.82 23.82 19.25
C THR A 4 2.36 23.36 17.87
N LEU A 5 1.20 23.86 17.44
CA LEU A 5 0.63 23.62 16.12
C LEU A 5 0.83 24.86 15.23
N PHE A 6 1.65 24.72 14.18
CA PHE A 6 1.72 25.70 13.09
C PHE A 6 0.63 25.41 12.06
N ILE A 7 -0.51 26.10 12.17
CA ILE A 7 -1.72 25.77 11.39
C ILE A 7 -1.82 26.51 10.06
N GLY A 8 -0.85 27.39 9.73
CA GLY A 8 -0.92 28.26 8.57
C GLY A 8 -2.16 29.17 8.57
N PRO A 9 -2.42 29.89 7.48
CA PRO A 9 -3.52 29.32 6.69
C PRO A 9 -3.08 28.91 5.29
N THR A 10 -1.82 29.15 4.91
CA THR A 10 -1.33 28.76 3.57
C THR A 10 -0.56 27.44 3.59
N GLU A 11 -0.89 26.53 2.67
CA GLU A 11 -0.18 25.25 2.52
C GLU A 11 1.30 25.46 2.20
N ARG A 12 1.62 26.50 1.41
CA ARG A 12 3.00 26.81 1.02
C ARG A 12 3.89 27.14 2.22
N ALA A 13 3.41 27.96 3.14
CA ALA A 13 4.16 28.31 4.35
C ALA A 13 4.29 27.09 5.29
N ALA A 14 3.20 26.38 5.54
CA ALA A 14 3.23 25.20 6.41
C ALA A 14 4.14 24.09 5.86
N ALA A 15 4.11 23.83 4.54
CA ALA A 15 5.01 22.87 3.90
C ALA A 15 6.48 23.25 4.07
N ARG A 16 6.80 24.55 3.99
CA ARG A 16 8.15 25.02 4.25
C ARG A 16 8.54 24.88 5.72
N LEU A 17 7.67 25.25 6.65
CA LEU A 17 7.93 25.05 8.09
C LEU A 17 8.18 23.58 8.40
N ARG A 18 7.37 22.64 7.87
CA ARG A 18 7.62 21.19 7.99
C ARG A 18 9.01 20.81 7.46
N ASN A 19 9.41 21.31 6.30
CA ASN A 19 10.72 21.00 5.72
C ASN A 19 11.87 21.52 6.59
N ILE A 20 11.77 22.73 7.13
CA ILE A 20 12.77 23.30 8.06
C ILE A 20 12.82 22.48 9.36
N LEU A 21 11.66 22.13 9.93
CA LEU A 21 11.58 21.27 11.14
C LEU A 21 12.32 19.94 10.93
N GLN A 22 12.16 19.30 9.76
CA GLN A 22 12.85 18.04 9.46
C GLN A 22 14.36 18.22 9.28
N GLN A 23 14.80 19.28 8.58
CA GLN A 23 16.24 19.58 8.44
C GLN A 23 16.90 19.84 9.81
N GLN A 24 16.17 20.46 10.74
CA GLN A 24 16.67 20.85 12.06
C GLN A 24 16.28 19.88 13.18
N LYS A 25 15.75 18.68 12.86
CA LYS A 25 15.22 17.73 13.85
C LYS A 25 16.18 17.42 14.99
N ASN A 26 17.47 17.21 14.69
CA ASN A 26 18.47 16.91 15.70
C ASN A 26 18.85 18.12 16.57
N ALA A 27 18.82 19.34 16.00
CA ALA A 27 19.07 20.56 16.76
C ALA A 27 17.91 20.88 17.69
N LEU A 28 16.67 20.73 17.20
CA LEU A 28 15.45 20.87 18.00
C LEU A 28 15.43 19.88 19.17
N LEU A 29 15.79 18.61 18.93
CA LEU A 29 15.79 17.59 19.98
C LEU A 29 16.80 17.90 21.10
N LYS A 30 17.92 18.56 20.80
CA LYS A 30 18.88 19.02 21.81
C LYS A 30 18.31 20.13 22.71
N GLU A 31 17.39 20.93 22.19
CA GLU A 31 16.64 21.95 22.94
C GLU A 31 15.38 21.37 23.60
N GLY A 32 15.20 20.05 23.63
CA GLY A 32 14.02 19.42 24.22
C GLY A 32 12.77 19.46 23.35
N VAL A 33 12.89 19.80 22.05
CA VAL A 33 11.76 19.90 21.12
C VAL A 33 11.75 18.73 20.13
N LEU A 34 10.66 17.96 20.13
CA LEU A 34 10.40 16.94 19.13
C LEU A 34 9.66 17.54 17.92
N ALA A 35 10.34 17.58 16.76
CA ALA A 35 9.67 17.75 15.47
C ALA A 35 8.98 16.45 15.07
N ALA A 36 7.67 16.37 15.32
CA ALA A 36 6.88 15.18 15.02
C ALA A 36 6.76 14.97 13.49
N ASP A 37 6.94 13.72 13.05
CA ASP A 37 6.75 13.34 11.64
C ASP A 37 5.35 12.73 11.40
N TRP A 38 4.38 13.16 12.22
CA TRP A 38 3.00 12.71 12.10
C TRP A 38 2.43 13.13 10.75
N ASN A 39 1.60 12.25 10.18
CA ASN A 39 0.94 12.56 8.93
C ASN A 39 -0.15 13.62 9.14
N HIS A 40 0.22 14.89 8.97
CA HIS A 40 -0.66 16.07 9.05
C HIS A 40 -1.98 15.96 8.26
N VAL A 41 -1.97 15.30 7.09
CA VAL A 41 -3.20 15.08 6.30
C VAL A 41 -4.13 14.08 7.00
N ARG A 42 -3.57 13.01 7.57
CA ARG A 42 -4.33 12.05 8.38
C ARG A 42 -4.84 12.69 9.67
N LEU A 43 -4.06 13.56 10.31
CA LEU A 43 -4.50 14.30 11.51
C LEU A 43 -5.72 15.17 11.20
N TYR A 44 -5.66 15.94 10.11
CA TYR A 44 -6.82 16.69 9.61
C TYR A 44 -8.02 15.76 9.33
N ALA A 45 -7.82 14.66 8.58
CA ALA A 45 -8.90 13.74 8.25
C ALA A 45 -9.48 13.00 9.46
N ALA A 46 -8.73 12.84 10.55
CA ALA A 46 -9.21 12.29 11.81
C ALA A 46 -10.21 13.23 12.52
N CYS A 47 -10.15 14.53 12.24
CA CYS A 47 -10.94 15.56 12.92
C CYS A 47 -12.03 16.18 12.03
N ALA A 48 -11.88 16.09 10.71
CA ALA A 48 -12.83 16.64 9.74
C ALA A 48 -14.20 15.97 9.82
N ALA A 49 -15.27 16.75 9.60
CA ALA A 49 -16.62 16.22 9.56
C ALA A 49 -16.76 15.16 8.44
N PRO A 50 -17.39 13.99 8.69
CA PRO A 50 -17.44 12.89 7.72
C PRO A 50 -17.94 13.30 6.34
N GLU A 51 -18.97 14.14 6.28
CA GLU A 51 -19.61 14.66 5.07
C GLU A 51 -18.86 15.82 4.41
N ALA A 52 -17.90 16.45 5.10
CA ALA A 52 -17.07 17.52 4.55
C ALA A 52 -15.91 16.93 3.71
N VAL A 53 -16.25 16.26 2.61
CA VAL A 53 -15.27 15.68 1.68
C VAL A 53 -14.65 16.78 0.82
N GLY A 54 -13.53 17.32 1.30
CA GLY A 54 -12.70 18.27 0.55
C GLY A 54 -11.80 17.60 -0.49
N LEU A 55 -11.17 18.43 -1.33
CA LEU A 55 -10.19 18.08 -2.36
C LEU A 55 -9.12 17.14 -1.82
N LEU A 56 -8.56 17.47 -0.65
CA LEU A 56 -7.44 16.73 -0.09
C LEU A 56 -7.84 15.31 0.34
N ARG A 57 -8.98 15.17 1.04
CA ARG A 57 -9.52 13.86 1.44
C ARG A 57 -9.85 13.01 0.22
N HIS A 58 -10.54 13.59 -0.76
CA HIS A 58 -10.89 12.89 -1.98
C HIS A 58 -9.64 12.41 -2.76
N ARG A 59 -8.64 13.28 -2.94
CA ARG A 59 -7.38 12.93 -3.64
C ARG A 59 -6.59 11.82 -2.94
N ARG A 60 -6.72 11.70 -1.62
CA ARG A 60 -6.02 10.69 -0.81
C ARG A 60 -6.85 9.44 -0.54
N GLY A 61 -8.08 9.35 -1.04
CA GLY A 61 -8.99 8.23 -0.75
C GLY A 61 -9.43 8.19 0.73
N LEU A 62 -9.55 9.35 1.36
CA LEU A 62 -9.96 9.53 2.77
C LEU A 62 -11.38 10.11 2.85
N ASP A 63 -12.24 9.79 1.89
CA ASP A 63 -13.61 10.27 1.77
C ASP A 63 -14.65 9.33 2.39
N SER A 64 -14.24 8.15 2.85
CA SER A 64 -15.09 7.24 3.64
C SER A 64 -15.49 7.90 4.97
N PRO A 65 -16.76 7.80 5.41
CA PRO A 65 -17.19 8.32 6.71
C PRO A 65 -16.56 7.57 7.88
N LEU A 66 -16.10 6.33 7.67
CA LEU A 66 -15.44 5.51 8.69
C LEU A 66 -13.98 5.89 8.92
N ILE A 67 -13.36 6.61 7.98
CA ILE A 67 -11.93 6.92 8.03
C ILE A 67 -11.57 7.74 9.27
N GLY A 68 -12.44 8.66 9.68
CA GLY A 68 -12.16 9.53 10.82
C GLY A 68 -11.94 8.73 12.10
N THR A 69 -12.77 7.73 12.35
CA THR A 69 -12.64 6.84 13.52
C THR A 69 -11.35 6.02 13.45
N THR A 70 -11.07 5.38 12.32
CA THR A 70 -9.83 4.61 12.14
C THR A 70 -8.58 5.45 12.39
N LEU A 71 -8.57 6.68 11.85
CA LEU A 71 -7.42 7.57 12.01
C LEU A 71 -7.26 8.05 13.45
N ARG A 72 -8.37 8.32 14.18
CA ARG A 72 -8.29 8.65 15.61
C ARG A 72 -7.69 7.52 16.43
N ASP A 73 -8.11 6.27 16.19
CA ASP A 73 -7.55 5.09 16.86
C ASP A 73 -6.04 4.96 16.56
N GLU A 74 -5.63 5.18 15.31
CA GLU A 74 -4.22 5.19 14.93
C GLU A 74 -3.43 6.26 15.70
N PHE A 75 -3.96 7.48 15.83
CA PHE A 75 -3.30 8.54 16.60
C PHE A 75 -3.26 8.23 18.11
N HIS A 76 -4.30 7.61 18.67
CA HIS A 76 -4.30 7.17 20.06
C HIS A 76 -3.26 6.08 20.35
N ALA A 77 -2.86 5.29 19.36
CA ALA A 77 -1.76 4.35 19.46
C ALA A 77 -0.39 5.01 19.19
N LEU A 78 -0.31 5.87 18.17
CA LEU A 78 0.93 6.50 17.71
C LEU A 78 1.51 7.47 18.74
N ILE A 79 0.69 8.38 19.28
CA ILE A 79 1.17 9.48 20.11
C ILE A 79 1.85 8.96 21.39
N PRO A 80 1.25 8.06 22.20
CA PRO A 80 1.92 7.50 23.38
C PRO A 80 3.23 6.79 23.04
N HIS A 81 3.26 6.05 21.94
CA HIS A 81 4.44 5.31 21.51
C HIS A 81 5.61 6.24 21.18
N GLU A 82 5.37 7.29 20.39
CA GLU A 82 6.42 8.25 20.06
C GLU A 82 6.86 9.09 21.27
N LEU A 83 5.91 9.50 22.13
CA LEU A 83 6.23 10.26 23.33
C LEU A 83 7.07 9.45 24.33
N ALA A 84 6.81 8.14 24.47
CA ALA A 84 7.61 7.26 25.32
C ALA A 84 9.04 7.05 24.80
N ALA A 85 9.27 7.24 23.50
CA ALA A 85 10.58 7.06 22.86
C ALA A 85 11.48 8.31 22.91
N THR A 86 11.00 9.43 23.46
CA THR A 86 11.73 10.70 23.51
C THR A 86 11.86 11.24 24.94
N ARG A 87 12.85 12.11 25.16
CA ARG A 87 12.98 12.92 26.39
C ARG A 87 12.53 14.36 26.19
N ALA A 88 12.07 14.72 25.00
CA ALA A 88 11.52 16.04 24.70
C ALA A 88 10.28 16.31 25.58
N ASP A 89 10.11 17.54 26.05
CA ASP A 89 8.95 18.01 26.81
C ASP A 89 8.05 18.96 25.99
N HIS A 90 8.46 19.25 24.75
CA HIS A 90 7.75 20.06 23.77
C HIS A 90 7.70 19.34 22.41
N VAL A 91 6.51 19.25 21.81
CA VAL A 91 6.29 18.75 20.45
C VAL A 91 5.90 19.90 19.52
N VAL A 92 6.37 19.88 18.29
CA VAL A 92 5.97 20.83 17.24
C VAL A 92 5.54 20.10 15.98
N LEU A 93 4.44 20.57 15.38
CA LEU A 93 3.87 20.08 14.13
C LEU A 93 3.40 21.24 13.27
N SER A 94 3.49 21.12 11.95
CA SER A 94 2.92 22.11 11.02
C SER A 94 1.92 21.50 10.03
N ALA A 95 0.70 22.02 10.01
CA ALA A 95 -0.43 21.48 9.25
C ALA A 95 -1.41 22.59 8.81
N ALA A 96 -1.24 23.12 7.58
CA ALA A 96 -2.09 24.19 7.07
C ALA A 96 -3.58 23.82 7.02
N GLN A 97 -3.86 22.53 6.82
CA GLN A 97 -5.21 21.99 6.68
C GLN A 97 -6.04 22.20 7.95
N LEU A 98 -5.39 22.26 9.11
CA LEU A 98 -6.09 22.55 10.35
C LEU A 98 -6.63 23.98 10.32
N GLY A 99 -5.84 24.95 9.88
CA GLY A 99 -6.25 26.36 9.84
C GLY A 99 -7.18 26.72 8.69
N ASN A 100 -7.05 26.07 7.53
CA ASN A 100 -7.76 26.47 6.32
C ASN A 100 -8.88 25.51 5.87
N LEU A 101 -9.04 24.33 6.49
CA LEU A 101 -10.14 23.40 6.18
C LEU A 101 -11.07 23.12 7.36
N LEU A 102 -10.60 23.19 8.61
CA LEU A 102 -11.49 23.02 9.78
C LEU A 102 -12.25 24.32 10.01
N SER A 103 -13.55 24.28 9.73
CA SER A 103 -14.40 25.48 9.71
C SER A 103 -15.53 25.40 10.73
N ARG A 104 -15.72 24.23 11.34
CA ARG A 104 -16.86 23.97 12.22
C ARG A 104 -16.41 23.71 13.66
N PRO A 105 -17.15 24.22 14.66
CA PRO A 105 -16.75 24.07 16.07
C PRO A 105 -16.60 22.62 16.53
N GLU A 106 -17.35 21.68 15.97
CA GLU A 106 -17.20 20.24 16.24
C GLU A 106 -15.85 19.67 15.76
N GLU A 107 -15.30 20.18 14.66
CA GLU A 107 -14.03 19.68 14.12
C GLU A 107 -12.84 20.09 15.01
N LEU A 108 -12.86 21.33 15.51
CA LEU A 108 -11.84 21.80 16.47
C LEU A 108 -11.97 21.11 17.83
N ARG A 109 -13.20 20.83 18.29
CA ARG A 109 -13.42 20.02 19.50
C ARG A 109 -12.86 18.61 19.32
N ALA A 110 -13.09 17.98 18.17
CA ALA A 110 -12.54 16.66 17.88
C ALA A 110 -10.99 16.66 17.89
N LEU A 111 -10.36 17.70 17.31
CA LEU A 111 -8.90 17.87 17.36
C LEU A 111 -8.41 18.06 18.80
N HIS A 112 -9.07 18.93 19.57
CA HIS A 112 -8.72 19.18 20.96
C HIS A 112 -8.84 17.89 21.79
N ASP A 113 -9.94 17.14 21.64
CA ASP A 113 -10.20 15.92 22.39
C ASP A 113 -9.23 14.78 22.02
N LEU A 114 -8.76 14.74 20.77
CA LEU A 114 -7.72 13.80 20.32
C LEU A 114 -6.36 14.09 20.97
N LEU A 115 -6.03 15.38 21.18
CA LEU A 115 -4.70 15.82 21.63
C LEU A 115 -4.59 15.97 23.15
N ARG A 116 -5.65 16.44 23.82
CA ARG A 116 -5.65 16.74 25.26
C ARG A 116 -5.25 15.58 26.19
N PRO A 117 -5.41 14.28 25.85
CA PRO A 117 -4.93 13.21 26.73
C PRO A 117 -3.40 13.16 26.86
N TYR A 118 -2.67 13.83 25.96
CA TYR A 118 -1.22 13.75 25.84
C TYR A 118 -0.50 15.08 26.05
N PHE A 119 -1.23 16.21 25.98
CA PHE A 119 -0.68 17.55 26.02
C PHE A 119 -1.49 18.45 26.95
N ASP A 120 -0.80 19.00 27.97
CA ASP A 120 -1.40 19.89 28.97
C ASP A 120 -1.38 21.37 28.52
N ASP A 121 -0.50 21.70 27.55
CA ASP A 121 -0.35 23.03 26.97
C ASP A 121 -0.31 22.93 25.44
N ILE A 122 -1.46 23.12 24.79
CA ILE A 122 -1.56 23.15 23.32
C ILE A 122 -1.60 24.61 22.86
N ARG A 123 -0.60 25.01 22.08
CA ARG A 123 -0.46 26.36 21.52
C ARG A 123 -0.64 26.32 20.02
N VAL A 124 -1.33 27.32 19.49
CA VAL A 124 -1.64 27.45 18.07
C VAL A 124 -0.96 28.69 17.53
N VAL A 125 -0.21 28.52 16.46
CA VAL A 125 0.51 29.61 15.79
C VAL A 125 0.10 29.65 14.32
N ALA A 126 -0.38 30.80 13.85
CA ALA A 126 -0.70 31.03 12.45
C ALA A 126 0.15 32.17 11.87
N HIS A 127 0.74 31.94 10.71
CA HIS A 127 1.54 32.93 9.98
C HIS A 127 0.66 33.63 8.95
N LEU A 128 0.48 34.94 9.10
CA LEU A 128 -0.45 35.76 8.32
C LEU A 128 0.27 36.72 7.39
N ASP A 129 -0.23 36.83 6.17
CA ASP A 129 0.11 37.89 5.21
C ASP A 129 -1.18 38.67 4.90
N GLU A 130 -1.06 39.83 4.29
CA GLU A 130 -2.21 40.65 3.92
C GLU A 130 -3.17 39.87 2.99
N GLN A 131 -4.47 40.14 3.17
CA GLN A 131 -5.54 39.34 2.61
C GLN A 131 -5.58 39.38 1.07
N ALA A 132 -5.34 40.51 0.41
CA ALA A 132 -5.26 40.57 -1.04
C ALA A 132 -4.07 39.77 -1.59
N ARG A 133 -2.89 39.85 -0.97
CA ARG A 133 -1.72 39.01 -1.34
C ARG A 133 -2.04 37.53 -1.22
N THR A 134 -2.64 37.15 -0.09
CA THR A 134 -3.00 35.77 0.20
C THR A 134 -4.09 35.25 -0.74
N LEU A 135 -5.08 36.07 -1.05
CA LEU A 135 -6.18 35.74 -1.95
C LEU A 135 -5.69 35.51 -3.39
N VAL A 136 -4.79 36.34 -3.91
CA VAL A 136 -4.22 36.14 -5.25
C VAL A 136 -3.52 34.77 -5.35
N ALA A 137 -2.72 34.43 -4.34
CA ALA A 137 -2.04 33.14 -4.29
C ALA A 137 -3.03 31.97 -4.19
N HIS A 138 -4.05 32.09 -3.33
CA HIS A 138 -5.07 31.07 -3.17
C HIS A 138 -5.93 30.89 -4.43
N TYR A 139 -6.34 31.97 -5.09
CA TYR A 139 -7.13 31.93 -6.32
C TYR A 139 -6.39 31.19 -7.44
N GLY A 140 -5.08 31.44 -7.60
CA GLY A 140 -4.25 30.70 -8.54
C GLY A 140 -4.23 29.19 -8.27
N PHE A 141 -4.08 28.80 -6.99
CA PHE A 141 -4.20 27.41 -6.55
C PHE A 141 -5.60 26.83 -6.84
N ALA A 142 -6.66 27.53 -6.44
CA ALA A 142 -8.03 27.05 -6.57
C ALA A 142 -8.43 26.85 -8.03
N VAL A 143 -8.05 27.76 -8.94
CA VAL A 143 -8.27 27.62 -10.39
C VAL A 143 -7.51 26.42 -10.96
N ALA A 144 -6.25 26.22 -10.55
CA ALA A 144 -5.50 25.02 -10.92
C ALA A 144 -6.12 23.73 -10.35
N GLU A 145 -6.94 23.84 -9.31
CA GLU A 145 -7.61 22.76 -8.59
C GLU A 145 -9.10 22.64 -8.89
N SER A 146 -9.55 23.18 -10.03
CA SER A 146 -10.92 23.11 -10.60
C SER A 146 -11.93 24.20 -10.22
N ARG A 147 -11.50 25.31 -9.62
CA ARG A 147 -12.38 26.49 -9.43
C ARG A 147 -12.91 26.99 -10.77
N ARG A 148 -14.23 27.20 -10.84
CA ARG A 148 -14.93 27.74 -12.03
C ARG A 148 -15.37 29.19 -11.88
N HIS A 149 -15.37 29.71 -10.66
CA HIS A 149 -15.82 31.05 -10.32
C HIS A 149 -14.68 32.07 -10.41
N PRO A 150 -14.93 33.27 -10.97
CA PRO A 150 -13.96 34.37 -10.98
C PRO A 150 -13.92 35.10 -9.62
N LEU A 151 -12.91 35.96 -9.44
CA LEU A 151 -12.72 36.77 -8.22
C LEU A 151 -13.88 37.74 -7.92
N THR A 152 -14.84 37.91 -8.83
CA THR A 152 -16.05 38.70 -8.55
C THR A 152 -16.85 38.13 -7.38
N GLN A 153 -16.69 36.85 -7.06
CA GLN A 153 -17.34 36.23 -5.91
C GLN A 153 -16.81 36.79 -4.58
N GLU A 154 -15.49 36.92 -4.44
CA GLU A 154 -14.83 37.54 -3.30
C GLU A 154 -15.10 39.04 -3.23
N LEU A 155 -15.06 39.74 -4.38
CA LEU A 155 -15.34 41.18 -4.44
C LEU A 155 -16.77 41.49 -3.96
N ALA A 156 -17.76 40.71 -4.40
CA ALA A 156 -19.14 40.86 -3.95
C ALA A 156 -19.33 40.50 -2.47
N LEU A 157 -18.52 39.58 -1.94
CA LEU A 157 -18.56 39.23 -0.51
C LEU A 157 -17.99 40.35 0.37
N ALA A 158 -16.95 41.05 -0.08
CA ALA A 158 -16.34 42.18 0.65
C ALA A 158 -17.29 43.38 0.84
N GLU A 159 -18.36 43.47 0.05
CA GLU A 159 -19.43 44.47 0.23
C GLU A 159 -20.39 44.15 1.40
N ARG A 160 -20.22 42.99 2.05
CA ARG A 160 -21.04 42.52 3.18
C ARG A 160 -20.21 42.49 4.45
N ASP A 161 -20.84 42.59 5.62
CA ASP A 161 -20.13 42.63 6.91
C ASP A 161 -19.73 41.25 7.50
N ASP A 162 -20.23 40.13 6.95
CA ASP A 162 -20.03 38.78 7.51
C ASP A 162 -19.28 37.87 6.53
N TRP A 163 -17.96 38.08 6.42
CA TRP A 163 -17.11 37.32 5.50
C TRP A 163 -17.13 35.82 5.81
N TRP A 164 -16.93 35.44 7.08
CA TRP A 164 -16.82 34.04 7.48
C TRP A 164 -18.07 33.24 7.08
N HIS A 165 -19.28 33.63 7.53
CA HIS A 165 -20.49 32.86 7.17
C HIS A 165 -20.87 33.06 5.71
N GLY A 166 -20.66 34.26 5.15
CA GLY A 166 -20.93 34.53 3.74
C GLY A 166 -20.07 33.70 2.78
N ALA A 167 -18.83 33.39 3.15
CA ALA A 167 -17.97 32.46 2.44
C ALA A 167 -18.46 31.02 2.57
N LEU A 168 -18.76 30.56 3.80
CA LEU A 168 -19.24 29.20 4.06
C LEU A 168 -20.58 28.89 3.37
N ALA A 169 -21.46 29.88 3.23
CA ALA A 169 -22.75 29.75 2.56
C ALA A 169 -22.64 29.50 1.04
N GLN A 170 -21.48 29.80 0.43
CA GLN A 170 -21.25 29.67 -1.01
C GLN A 170 -20.56 28.35 -1.39
N ARG A 171 -20.49 27.39 -0.45
CA ARG A 171 -19.86 26.09 -0.67
C ARG A 171 -20.67 25.24 -1.65
N GLU A 172 -19.98 24.75 -2.67
CA GLU A 172 -20.50 23.75 -3.60
C GLU A 172 -19.77 22.42 -3.39
N THR A 173 -20.53 21.32 -3.35
CA THR A 173 -19.96 19.97 -3.17
C THR A 173 -20.52 18.98 -4.18
N ALA A 174 -19.63 18.45 -5.00
CA ALA A 174 -19.81 17.26 -5.81
C ALA A 174 -18.42 16.74 -6.24
N PRO A 175 -17.71 16.05 -5.32
CA PRO A 175 -16.33 15.61 -5.52
C PRO A 175 -16.08 14.89 -6.85
N ASP A 176 -17.04 14.05 -7.25
CA ASP A 176 -17.02 13.28 -8.49
C ASP A 176 -16.89 14.15 -9.76
N PHE A 177 -17.34 15.41 -9.71
CA PHE A 177 -17.35 16.31 -10.87
C PHE A 177 -16.26 17.38 -10.85
N GLY A 178 -15.50 17.55 -9.77
CA GLY A 178 -14.69 18.77 -9.64
C GLY A 178 -14.94 19.57 -8.38
N LEU A 179 -16.17 19.51 -7.86
CA LEU A 179 -16.66 20.57 -6.99
C LEU A 179 -16.32 20.26 -5.54
N PHE A 180 -15.37 21.03 -4.99
CA PHE A 180 -14.97 20.97 -3.59
C PHE A 180 -15.26 22.30 -2.89
N PRO A 181 -15.85 22.28 -1.68
CA PRO A 181 -16.22 23.47 -0.93
C PRO A 181 -15.11 24.52 -0.84
N GLU A 182 -13.90 24.10 -0.44
CA GLU A 182 -12.74 24.98 -0.23
C GLU A 182 -12.07 25.48 -1.52
N VAL A 183 -12.47 24.94 -2.68
CA VAL A 183 -11.97 25.38 -3.99
C VAL A 183 -12.95 26.36 -4.63
N GLN A 184 -14.26 26.09 -4.49
CA GLN A 184 -15.30 26.86 -5.15
C GLN A 184 -15.75 28.10 -4.35
N ALA A 185 -15.74 28.03 -3.02
CA ALA A 185 -16.15 29.17 -2.18
C ALA A 185 -15.00 30.17 -1.98
N PRO A 186 -15.30 31.41 -1.57
CA PRO A 186 -14.31 32.31 -0.98
C PRO A 186 -13.60 31.66 0.21
N PRO A 187 -12.31 31.92 0.44
CA PRO A 187 -11.59 31.43 1.60
C PRO A 187 -12.10 32.10 2.88
N PHE A 188 -12.92 31.37 3.66
CA PHE A 188 -13.48 31.84 4.93
C PHE A 188 -12.41 32.30 5.93
N TRP A 189 -11.24 31.67 5.88
CA TRP A 189 -10.09 31.91 6.77
C TRP A 189 -9.31 33.21 6.47
N LEU A 190 -9.69 34.00 5.46
CA LEU A 190 -9.17 35.37 5.29
C LEU A 190 -9.67 36.34 6.37
N ASP A 191 -10.80 36.02 6.99
CA ASP A 191 -11.27 36.70 8.19
C ASP A 191 -10.44 36.22 9.39
N TYR A 192 -9.29 36.87 9.59
CA TYR A 192 -8.34 36.51 10.65
C TYR A 192 -8.91 36.74 12.05
N GLN A 193 -9.84 37.69 12.21
CA GLN A 193 -10.50 37.93 13.49
C GLN A 193 -11.48 36.79 13.82
N ALA A 194 -12.29 36.35 12.86
CA ALA A 194 -13.13 35.17 13.03
C ALA A 194 -12.30 33.89 13.16
N LEU A 195 -11.18 33.75 12.43
CA LEU A 195 -10.26 32.62 12.58
C LEU A 195 -9.70 32.54 14.01
N HIS A 196 -9.26 33.67 14.55
CA HIS A 196 -8.82 33.75 15.94
C HIS A 196 -9.94 33.33 16.89
N ALA A 197 -11.15 33.89 16.74
CA ALA A 197 -12.29 33.56 17.59
C ALA A 197 -12.66 32.07 17.52
N HIS A 198 -12.64 31.48 16.32
CA HIS A 198 -12.94 30.08 16.07
C HIS A 198 -11.99 29.15 16.84
N TRP A 199 -10.69 29.41 16.76
CA TRP A 199 -9.67 28.63 17.49
C TRP A 199 -9.66 28.90 18.99
N ALA A 200 -9.84 30.16 19.40
CA ALA A 200 -9.92 30.55 20.80
C ALA A 200 -11.09 29.87 21.53
N ALA A 201 -12.21 29.61 20.84
CA ALA A 201 -13.36 28.92 21.41
C ALA A 201 -13.07 27.47 21.84
N ALA A 202 -12.10 26.79 21.19
CA ALA A 202 -11.74 25.42 21.50
C ALA A 202 -10.46 25.30 22.37
N PHE A 203 -9.49 26.20 22.20
CA PHE A 203 -8.16 26.10 22.83
C PHE A 203 -7.85 27.20 23.85
N GLY A 204 -8.68 28.24 23.96
CA GLY A 204 -8.42 29.43 24.79
C GLY A 204 -7.70 30.53 24.02
N ALA A 205 -8.09 31.78 24.24
CA ALA A 205 -7.62 32.93 23.47
C ALA A 205 -6.13 33.24 23.69
N GLU A 206 -5.60 32.94 24.88
CA GLU A 206 -4.20 33.11 25.26
C GLU A 206 -3.26 32.07 24.64
N LYS A 207 -3.82 31.00 24.06
CA LYS A 207 -3.08 29.94 23.37
C LYS A 207 -2.91 30.18 21.88
N ILE A 208 -3.55 31.21 21.34
CA ILE A 208 -3.52 31.54 19.91
C ILE A 208 -2.58 32.73 19.69
N THR A 209 -1.56 32.51 18.85
CA THR A 209 -0.61 33.56 18.46
C THR A 209 -0.58 33.71 16.95
N PHE A 210 -0.70 34.95 16.48
CA PHE A 210 -0.48 35.27 15.07
C PHE A 210 0.91 35.89 14.88
N ARG A 211 1.57 35.48 13.80
CA ARG A 211 2.92 35.92 13.42
C ARG A 211 2.93 36.41 11.97
N PRO A 212 3.80 37.36 11.60
CA PRO A 212 3.92 37.79 10.22
C PRO A 212 4.43 36.64 9.33
N LEU A 213 3.89 36.53 8.12
CA LEU A 213 4.38 35.62 7.09
C LEU A 213 5.34 36.36 6.16
N ASP A 214 6.63 36.40 6.52
CA ASP A 214 7.70 36.79 5.59
C ASP A 214 8.13 35.58 4.76
N LEU A 215 7.40 35.34 3.66
CA LEU A 215 7.67 34.21 2.79
C LEU A 215 9.08 34.26 2.13
N PRO A 216 9.58 35.41 1.63
CA PRO A 216 10.97 35.53 1.18
C PRO A 216 12.00 35.11 2.23
N HIS A 217 11.88 35.58 3.48
CA HIS A 217 12.77 35.19 4.57
C HIS A 217 12.66 33.68 4.86
N LEU A 218 11.44 33.16 4.95
CA LEU A 218 11.20 31.73 5.21
C LEU A 218 11.77 30.82 4.11
N MET A 219 11.82 31.28 2.86
CA MET A 219 12.47 30.57 1.75
C MET A 219 14.00 30.72 1.72
N SER A 220 14.57 31.62 2.51
CA SER A 220 16.02 31.88 2.53
C SER A 220 16.80 30.85 3.36
N LYS A 221 18.13 31.00 3.39
CA LYS A 221 19.01 30.20 4.25
C LYS A 221 18.79 30.45 5.74
N SER A 222 18.29 31.64 6.12
CA SER A 222 18.01 32.01 7.50
C SER A 222 16.57 31.74 7.92
N GLY A 223 15.76 31.07 7.09
CA GLY A 223 14.35 30.81 7.42
C GLY A 223 14.13 29.98 8.69
N ALA A 224 15.16 29.30 9.21
CA ALA A 224 15.08 28.60 10.51
C ALA A 224 14.98 29.56 11.71
N THR A 225 15.38 30.82 11.56
CA THR A 225 15.21 31.86 12.60
C THR A 225 13.74 32.02 13.00
N GLU A 226 12.82 31.92 12.04
CA GLU A 226 11.38 31.98 12.34
C GLU A 226 10.92 30.86 13.28
N ILE A 227 11.54 29.67 13.21
CA ILE A 227 11.24 28.56 14.14
C ILE A 227 11.87 28.83 15.51
N THR A 228 13.11 29.32 15.55
CA THR A 228 13.78 29.74 16.79
C THR A 228 12.92 30.75 17.55
N GLU A 229 12.42 31.78 16.87
CA GLU A 229 11.58 32.81 17.48
C GLU A 229 10.20 32.30 17.86
N SER A 230 9.53 31.54 16.97
CA SER A 230 8.21 30.98 17.22
C SER A 230 8.16 30.04 18.43
N LEU A 231 9.23 29.27 18.65
CA LEU A 231 9.32 28.30 19.74
C LEU A 231 10.04 28.85 20.97
N GLY A 232 10.69 30.01 20.88
CA GLY A 232 11.45 30.62 21.97
C GLY A 232 12.69 29.79 22.36
N LEU A 233 13.41 29.25 21.38
CA LEU A 233 14.58 28.41 21.63
C LEU A 233 15.74 29.22 22.23
N SER A 234 16.51 28.60 23.12
CA SER A 234 17.66 29.26 23.77
C SER A 234 18.87 29.35 22.83
N THR A 235 19.04 28.33 22.00
CA THR A 235 20.07 28.29 20.96
C THR A 235 19.45 28.54 19.58
N PRO A 236 19.93 29.52 18.80
CA PRO A 236 19.48 29.73 17.44
C PRO A 236 19.74 28.51 16.54
N LEU A 237 18.77 28.17 15.69
CA LEU A 237 18.93 27.11 14.71
C LEU A 237 19.91 27.52 13.61
N GLY A 238 20.62 26.53 13.07
CA GLY A 238 21.56 26.75 11.96
C GLY A 238 20.87 27.08 10.63
N PRO A 239 21.65 27.42 9.60
CA PRO A 239 21.12 27.67 8.26
C PRO A 239 20.44 26.42 7.68
N VAL A 240 19.51 26.63 6.76
CA VAL A 240 18.78 25.58 6.04
C VAL A 240 18.91 25.73 4.54
N ASP A 241 18.64 24.65 3.81
CA ASP A 241 18.56 24.71 2.35
C ASP A 241 17.44 25.66 1.93
N PRO A 242 17.69 26.62 1.01
CA PRO A 242 16.65 27.52 0.51
C PRO A 242 15.47 26.78 -0.11
N GLY A 243 14.27 27.30 0.11
CA GLY A 243 13.06 26.82 -0.53
C GLY A 243 12.96 27.31 -1.98
N ARG A 244 12.22 26.57 -2.82
CA ARG A 244 11.95 26.99 -4.20
C ARG A 244 10.78 27.96 -4.24
N ALA A 245 11.03 29.19 -4.70
CA ALA A 245 9.95 30.12 -5.00
C ALA A 245 9.21 29.67 -6.28
N LEU A 246 7.90 29.46 -6.17
CA LEU A 246 7.03 29.28 -7.34
C LEU A 246 6.60 30.66 -7.85
N ALA A 247 6.75 30.87 -9.16
CA ALA A 247 6.27 32.07 -9.83
C ALA A 247 4.74 32.11 -9.83
N ALA A 248 4.17 33.30 -9.73
CA ALA A 248 2.73 33.50 -9.89
C ALA A 248 2.29 33.12 -11.31
N LEU A 249 1.09 32.56 -11.42
CA LEU A 249 0.52 32.16 -12.71
C LEU A 249 0.03 33.41 -13.47
N PRO A 250 0.34 33.55 -14.77
CA PRO A 250 -0.22 34.59 -15.63
C PRO A 250 -1.75 34.65 -15.60
N ALA A 251 -2.31 35.85 -15.48
CA ALA A 251 -3.75 36.09 -15.41
C ALA A 251 -4.51 35.60 -16.66
N PRO A 252 -4.00 35.73 -17.90
CA PRO A 252 -4.65 35.12 -19.07
C PRO A 252 -4.74 33.59 -18.97
N TRP A 253 -3.73 32.93 -18.40
CA TRP A 253 -3.75 31.48 -18.23
C TRP A 253 -4.75 31.05 -17.16
N LEU A 254 -4.82 31.76 -16.03
CA LEU A 254 -5.85 31.54 -15.01
C LEU A 254 -7.25 31.64 -15.61
N THR A 255 -7.49 32.64 -16.47
CA THR A 255 -8.77 32.81 -17.17
C THR A 255 -9.08 31.60 -18.06
N ARG A 256 -8.10 31.13 -18.86
CA ARG A 256 -8.25 29.91 -19.68
C ARG A 256 -8.60 28.69 -18.84
N MET A 257 -7.87 28.47 -17.75
CA MET A 257 -8.10 27.35 -16.84
C MET A 257 -9.51 27.40 -16.24
N ARG A 258 -9.94 28.56 -15.71
CA ARG A 258 -11.26 28.74 -15.10
C ARG A 258 -12.39 28.48 -16.09
N GLN A 259 -12.31 29.09 -17.28
CA GLN A 259 -13.30 28.86 -18.33
C GLN A 259 -13.34 27.38 -18.77
N PHE A 260 -12.18 26.73 -18.84
CA PHE A 260 -12.10 25.29 -19.14
C PHE A 260 -12.67 24.41 -18.01
N ASN A 261 -12.39 24.74 -16.75
CA ASN A 261 -12.98 24.04 -15.60
C ASN A 261 -14.50 24.06 -15.66
N ASP A 262 -15.11 25.22 -15.92
CA ASP A 262 -16.57 25.35 -16.03
C ASP A 262 -17.16 24.41 -17.09
N VAL A 263 -16.62 24.42 -18.31
CA VAL A 263 -17.15 23.55 -19.39
C VAL A 263 -16.87 22.07 -19.13
N LEU A 264 -15.73 21.72 -18.50
CA LEU A 264 -15.39 20.34 -18.15
C LEU A 264 -16.29 19.80 -17.04
N ILE A 265 -16.63 20.63 -16.03
CA ILE A 265 -17.59 20.27 -14.98
C ILE A 265 -18.96 19.98 -15.60
N ARG A 266 -19.46 20.87 -16.46
CA ARG A 266 -20.74 20.68 -17.16
C ARG A 266 -20.74 19.44 -18.06
N TYR A 267 -19.64 19.19 -18.77
CA TYR A 267 -19.48 18.00 -19.61
C TYR A 267 -19.55 16.72 -18.77
N GLN A 268 -18.81 16.65 -17.67
CA GLN A 268 -18.85 15.49 -16.77
C GLN A 268 -20.24 15.23 -16.19
N GLN A 269 -20.95 16.30 -15.78
CA GLN A 269 -22.32 16.21 -15.29
C GLN A 269 -23.29 15.70 -16.37
N ALA A 270 -23.18 16.22 -17.60
CA ALA A 270 -24.03 15.81 -18.71
C ALA A 270 -23.80 14.36 -19.15
N HIS A 271 -22.58 13.83 -18.96
CA HIS A 271 -22.22 12.47 -19.37
C HIS A 271 -22.14 11.46 -18.20
N ASP A 272 -22.44 11.87 -16.96
CA ASP A 272 -22.34 11.04 -15.75
C ASP A 272 -20.93 10.41 -15.61
N LEU A 273 -19.88 11.22 -15.81
CA LEU A 273 -18.46 10.81 -15.80
C LEU A 273 -17.66 11.52 -14.70
N ALA A 274 -16.71 10.81 -14.09
CA ALA A 274 -15.70 11.40 -13.22
C ALA A 274 -14.31 11.38 -13.89
N CYS A 275 -13.75 12.56 -14.16
CA CYS A 275 -12.42 12.71 -14.76
C CYS A 275 -11.31 12.57 -13.69
N PRO A 276 -10.26 11.75 -13.92
CA PRO A 276 -9.13 11.66 -13.00
C PRO A 276 -8.39 12.99 -12.90
N ARG A 277 -7.95 13.35 -11.69
CA ARG A 277 -7.24 14.62 -11.44
C ARG A 277 -5.92 14.76 -12.19
N SER A 278 -5.22 13.65 -12.44
CA SER A 278 -4.03 13.64 -13.29
C SER A 278 -4.36 14.08 -14.73
N THR A 279 -5.45 13.57 -15.28
CA THR A 279 -5.94 13.95 -16.62
C THR A 279 -6.36 15.42 -16.62
N TRP A 280 -7.11 15.86 -15.60
CA TRP A 280 -7.52 17.25 -15.41
C TRP A 280 -6.33 18.21 -15.42
N SER A 281 -5.34 17.95 -14.56
CA SER A 281 -4.16 18.79 -14.43
C SER A 281 -3.36 18.87 -15.74
N GLN A 282 -3.19 17.74 -16.44
CA GLN A 282 -2.52 17.73 -17.76
C GLN A 282 -3.26 18.57 -18.80
N MET A 283 -4.60 18.56 -18.80
CA MET A 283 -5.38 19.41 -19.70
C MET A 283 -5.18 20.89 -19.37
N LEU A 284 -5.22 21.29 -18.09
CA LEU A 284 -4.98 22.68 -17.69
C LEU A 284 -3.57 23.18 -18.04
N GLN A 285 -2.57 22.30 -17.92
CA GLN A 285 -1.19 22.60 -18.32
C GLN A 285 -1.08 22.84 -19.84
N ALA A 286 -1.82 22.09 -20.65
CA ALA A 286 -1.85 22.30 -22.10
C ALA A 286 -2.50 23.63 -22.53
N LEU A 287 -3.16 24.35 -21.63
CA LEU A 287 -3.75 25.67 -21.89
C LEU A 287 -2.80 26.84 -21.62
N GLN A 288 -1.55 26.56 -21.25
CA GLN A 288 -0.57 27.56 -20.80
C GLN A 288 -0.35 28.70 -21.79
N ILE A 289 -0.27 29.91 -21.23
CA ILE A 289 0.04 31.15 -21.94
C ILE A 289 0.78 32.11 -21.01
N GLY A 290 1.67 32.93 -21.56
CA GLY A 290 2.33 34.01 -20.83
C GLY A 290 1.41 35.21 -20.58
N GLY A 291 1.89 36.20 -19.85
CA GLY A 291 1.16 37.44 -19.60
C GLY A 291 1.41 38.03 -18.22
N PRO A 292 0.79 39.18 -17.90
CA PRO A 292 0.87 39.77 -16.58
C PRO A 292 0.23 38.86 -15.53
N VAL A 293 0.70 38.96 -14.29
CA VAL A 293 0.09 38.29 -13.14
C VAL A 293 -0.97 39.18 -12.50
N ILE A 294 -1.89 38.60 -11.73
CA ILE A 294 -2.81 39.39 -10.90
C ILE A 294 -1.98 40.11 -9.84
N LYS A 295 -2.15 41.41 -9.73
CA LYS A 295 -1.44 42.22 -8.74
C LYS A 295 -2.32 42.39 -7.49
N PRO A 296 -1.80 42.15 -6.29
CA PRO A 296 -2.57 42.29 -5.04
C PRO A 296 -3.27 43.66 -4.89
N GLY A 297 -2.59 44.75 -5.26
CA GLY A 297 -3.17 46.11 -5.22
C GLY A 297 -4.43 46.31 -6.09
N SER A 298 -4.69 45.45 -7.08
CA SER A 298 -5.95 45.49 -7.85
C SER A 298 -7.17 44.96 -7.06
N LEU A 299 -6.92 44.36 -5.90
CA LEU A 299 -7.93 43.86 -4.95
C LEU A 299 -7.99 44.73 -3.68
N ALA A 300 -7.68 46.02 -3.77
CA ALA A 300 -7.71 46.95 -2.63
C ALA A 300 -9.04 46.93 -1.85
N VAL A 301 -10.17 46.68 -2.52
CA VAL A 301 -11.49 46.51 -1.86
C VAL A 301 -11.48 45.39 -0.81
N ILE A 302 -10.73 44.31 -1.04
CA ILE A 302 -10.57 43.22 -0.06
C ILE A 302 -9.76 43.72 1.14
N SER A 303 -8.67 44.46 0.90
CA SER A 303 -7.86 45.06 1.96
C SER A 303 -8.67 46.05 2.80
N ASP A 304 -9.48 46.88 2.15
CA ASP A 304 -10.35 47.87 2.81
C ASP A 304 -11.40 47.20 3.70
N HIS A 305 -12.00 46.10 3.24
CA HIS A 305 -12.98 45.32 4.01
C HIS A 305 -12.39 44.86 5.36
N PHE A 306 -11.15 44.38 5.39
CA PHE A 306 -10.51 43.88 6.60
C PHE A 306 -9.72 44.94 7.38
N ALA A 307 -9.63 46.19 6.92
CA ALA A 307 -8.76 47.20 7.51
C ALA A 307 -9.03 47.44 9.01
N ARG A 308 -10.32 47.48 9.40
CA ARG A 308 -10.74 47.65 10.79
C ARG A 308 -10.31 46.47 11.67
N ASP A 309 -10.54 45.26 11.20
CA ASP A 309 -10.23 44.03 11.95
C ASP A 309 -8.71 43.81 12.03
N ASN A 310 -7.98 44.13 10.95
CA ASN A 310 -6.52 44.14 10.94
C ASN A 310 -5.95 45.15 11.94
N ALA A 311 -6.53 46.34 12.09
CA ALA A 311 -6.11 47.30 13.11
C ALA A 311 -6.29 46.74 14.55
N ALA A 312 -7.38 46.03 14.81
CA ALA A 312 -7.61 45.36 16.09
C ALA A 312 -6.61 44.20 16.32
N LEU A 313 -6.29 43.44 15.27
CA LEU A 313 -5.30 42.36 15.32
C LEU A 313 -3.89 42.91 15.53
N ILE A 314 -3.50 44.01 14.89
CA ILE A 314 -2.19 44.66 15.09
C ILE A 314 -2.06 45.19 16.52
N ALA A 315 -3.12 45.80 17.07
CA ALA A 315 -3.12 46.24 18.46
C ALA A 315 -2.88 45.06 19.44
N ARG A 316 -3.38 43.87 19.10
CA ARG A 316 -3.18 42.64 19.88
C ARG A 316 -1.82 41.98 19.62
N PHE A 317 -1.36 41.98 18.36
CA PHE A 317 -0.14 41.35 17.89
C PHE A 317 0.68 42.37 17.08
N PRO A 318 1.46 43.25 17.75
CA PRO A 318 2.12 44.38 17.07
C PRO A 318 3.10 44.00 15.96
N THR A 319 3.63 42.77 15.97
CA THR A 319 4.52 42.27 14.91
C THR A 319 3.83 42.05 13.56
N LEU A 320 2.49 42.15 13.50
CA LEU A 320 1.72 42.02 12.26
C LEU A 320 1.68 43.29 11.42
N ASP A 321 2.05 44.47 11.97
CA ASP A 321 1.87 45.78 11.33
C ASP A 321 2.40 45.82 9.88
N GLN A 322 3.68 45.43 9.70
CA GLN A 322 4.28 45.40 8.38
C GLN A 322 3.64 44.34 7.46
N ALA A 323 3.35 43.14 7.97
CA ALA A 323 2.83 42.03 7.17
C ALA A 323 1.38 42.25 6.70
N LEU A 324 0.58 42.96 7.49
CA LEU A 324 -0.82 43.30 7.17
C LEU A 324 -0.97 44.66 6.49
N THR A 325 0.14 45.35 6.19
CA THR A 325 0.13 46.57 5.38
C THR A 325 -0.26 46.22 3.93
N PRO A 326 -1.36 46.79 3.39
CA PRO A 326 -1.78 46.57 2.01
C PRO A 326 -0.75 47.03 0.99
N ASP A 327 -0.70 46.35 -0.16
CA ASP A 327 -0.03 46.88 -1.34
C ASP A 327 -0.69 48.20 -1.80
N ALA A 328 0.07 49.04 -2.51
CA ALA A 328 -0.47 50.27 -3.08
C ALA A 328 -1.67 49.94 -4.02
N PRO A 329 -2.81 50.65 -3.87
CA PRO A 329 -3.96 50.42 -4.73
C PRO A 329 -3.63 50.58 -6.22
N GLU A 330 -4.12 49.65 -7.03
CA GLU A 330 -4.04 49.71 -8.50
C GLU A 330 -5.44 49.81 -9.13
N ALA A 331 -5.53 49.80 -10.46
CA ALA A 331 -6.80 49.71 -11.15
C ALA A 331 -7.61 48.49 -10.65
N PRO A 332 -8.92 48.64 -10.36
CA PRO A 332 -9.74 47.55 -9.86
C PRO A 332 -9.66 46.32 -10.75
N TRP A 333 -9.57 45.15 -10.12
CA TRP A 333 -9.42 43.88 -10.83
C TRP A 333 -10.53 43.67 -11.86
N GLN A 334 -10.13 43.25 -13.05
CA GLN A 334 -11.01 42.71 -14.08
C GLN A 334 -10.41 41.38 -14.57
N GLU A 335 -11.26 40.45 -14.98
CA GLU A 335 -10.78 39.20 -15.54
C GLU A 335 -10.00 39.47 -16.84
N ALA A 336 -8.78 38.93 -16.93
CA ALA A 336 -7.90 39.17 -18.06
C ALA A 336 -8.44 38.49 -19.35
N ASP A 337 -8.23 39.13 -20.50
CA ASP A 337 -8.51 38.48 -21.80
C ASP A 337 -7.69 37.17 -21.90
N PRO A 338 -8.31 36.01 -22.20
CA PRO A 338 -7.60 34.74 -22.35
C PRO A 338 -6.71 34.68 -23.61
N GLN A 339 -6.72 35.71 -24.45
CA GLN A 339 -5.94 35.94 -25.65
C GLN A 339 -6.18 34.93 -26.78
N PHE A 340 -5.84 35.34 -28.01
CA PHE A 340 -5.86 34.52 -29.22
C PHE A 340 -7.21 33.89 -29.55
N GLY A 341 -8.32 34.54 -29.18
CA GLY A 341 -9.67 34.06 -29.46
C GLY A 341 -10.02 32.73 -28.76
N PHE A 342 -9.39 32.45 -27.62
CA PHE A 342 -9.57 31.22 -26.85
C PHE A 342 -11.06 30.87 -26.62
N ARG A 343 -11.42 29.61 -26.87
CA ARG A 343 -12.75 29.06 -26.59
C ARG A 343 -12.63 27.73 -25.86
N ALA A 344 -13.00 27.71 -24.59
CA ALA A 344 -12.90 26.51 -23.75
C ALA A 344 -13.57 25.25 -24.35
N THR A 345 -14.70 25.41 -25.04
CA THR A 345 -15.42 24.31 -25.69
C THR A 345 -14.65 23.65 -26.84
N GLN A 346 -13.83 24.39 -27.58
CA GLN A 346 -12.99 23.82 -28.66
C GLN A 346 -11.88 22.94 -28.08
N TYR A 347 -11.26 23.38 -26.98
CA TYR A 347 -10.27 22.59 -26.27
C TYR A 347 -10.89 21.36 -25.61
N LEU A 348 -12.10 21.48 -25.05
CA LEU A 348 -12.84 20.34 -24.52
C LEU A 348 -13.09 19.28 -25.61
N ALA A 349 -13.50 19.70 -26.81
CA ALA A 349 -13.66 18.81 -27.95
C ALA A 349 -12.34 18.11 -28.34
N ALA A 350 -11.23 18.84 -28.35
CA ALA A 350 -9.89 18.27 -28.61
C ALA A 350 -9.47 17.24 -27.54
N PHE A 351 -9.85 17.44 -26.28
CA PHE A 351 -9.56 16.51 -25.19
C PHE A 351 -10.59 15.37 -25.03
N ALA A 352 -11.69 15.37 -25.80
CA ALA A 352 -12.81 14.46 -25.57
C ALA A 352 -12.43 12.98 -25.62
N HIS A 353 -11.51 12.58 -26.51
CA HIS A 353 -11.01 11.20 -26.55
C HIS A 353 -10.27 10.83 -25.26
N ARG A 354 -9.38 11.70 -24.78
CA ARG A 354 -8.65 11.50 -23.51
C ARG A 354 -9.59 11.41 -22.33
N ILE A 355 -10.62 12.26 -22.27
CA ILE A 355 -11.62 12.21 -21.19
C ILE A 355 -12.36 10.88 -21.23
N ARG A 356 -12.84 10.43 -22.41
CA ARG A 356 -13.56 9.15 -22.52
C ARG A 356 -12.69 7.93 -22.21
N SER A 357 -11.38 7.98 -22.48
CA SER A 357 -10.49 6.85 -22.23
C SER A 357 -9.98 6.76 -20.79
N THR A 358 -10.08 7.83 -20.00
CA THR A 358 -9.60 7.85 -18.60
C THR A 358 -10.68 8.08 -17.56
N ALA A 359 -11.83 8.64 -17.94
CA ALA A 359 -12.92 8.89 -17.00
C ALA A 359 -13.61 7.60 -16.54
N THR A 360 -14.10 7.64 -15.29
CA THR A 360 -14.89 6.55 -14.72
C THR A 360 -16.37 6.91 -14.78
N PRO A 361 -17.24 6.06 -15.37
CA PRO A 361 -18.69 6.26 -15.31
C PRO A 361 -19.19 6.25 -13.85
N LEU A 362 -20.09 7.18 -13.49
CA LEU A 362 -20.64 7.21 -12.12
C LEU A 362 -21.50 5.96 -11.82
N ALA A 363 -22.10 5.33 -12.84
CA ALA A 363 -22.74 4.03 -12.68
C ALA A 363 -21.78 2.97 -12.08
N GLN A 364 -20.50 2.94 -12.53
CA GLN A 364 -19.49 2.05 -11.96
C GLN A 364 -19.19 2.43 -10.50
N LYS A 365 -19.00 3.72 -10.20
CA LYS A 365 -18.78 4.16 -8.82
C LYS A 365 -19.94 3.82 -7.88
N ARG A 366 -21.19 3.93 -8.35
CA ARG A 366 -22.40 3.53 -7.62
C ARG A 366 -22.41 2.02 -7.37
N ALA A 367 -22.03 1.22 -8.37
CA ALA A 367 -21.91 -0.24 -8.24
C ALA A 367 -20.83 -0.63 -7.21
N ASP A 368 -19.66 0.02 -7.24
CA ASP A 368 -18.60 -0.20 -6.25
C ASP A 368 -19.05 0.21 -4.84
N ALA A 369 -19.82 1.29 -4.70
CA ALA A 369 -20.37 1.70 -3.40
C ALA A 369 -21.42 0.72 -2.85
N GLU A 370 -22.24 0.10 -3.72
CA GLU A 370 -23.16 -0.97 -3.33
C GLU A 370 -22.39 -2.25 -2.95
N GLU A 371 -21.35 -2.61 -3.70
CA GLU A 371 -20.48 -3.74 -3.37
C GLU A 371 -19.79 -3.54 -2.02
N ALA A 372 -19.28 -2.33 -1.74
CA ALA A 372 -18.73 -1.99 -0.42
C ALA A 372 -19.75 -2.15 0.72
N ARG A 373 -21.01 -1.73 0.52
CA ARG A 373 -22.08 -1.91 1.51
C ARG A 373 -22.39 -3.38 1.76
N ARG A 374 -22.47 -4.21 0.72
CA ARG A 374 -22.68 -5.67 0.87
C ARG A 374 -21.52 -6.35 1.59
N SER A 375 -20.27 -6.01 1.25
CA SER A 375 -19.10 -6.56 1.94
C SER A 375 -19.06 -6.11 3.40
N ALA A 376 -19.43 -4.86 3.71
CA ALA A 376 -19.52 -4.36 5.08
C ALA A 376 -20.47 -5.20 5.95
N ALA A 377 -21.65 -5.55 5.43
CA ALA A 377 -22.60 -6.43 6.13
C ALA A 377 -22.05 -7.86 6.32
N ARG A 378 -21.32 -8.40 5.34
CA ARG A 378 -20.65 -9.71 5.48
C ARG A 378 -19.56 -9.68 6.54
N PHE A 379 -18.77 -8.61 6.61
CA PHE A 379 -17.74 -8.44 7.62
C PHE A 379 -18.33 -8.31 9.03
N GLU A 380 -19.44 -7.59 9.17
CA GLU A 380 -20.20 -7.53 10.43
C GLU A 380 -20.64 -8.92 10.87
N ALA A 381 -21.29 -9.69 9.98
CA ALA A 381 -21.72 -11.05 10.29
C ALA A 381 -20.55 -11.99 10.64
N LEU A 382 -19.36 -11.76 10.07
CA LEU A 382 -18.18 -12.59 10.29
C LEU A 382 -17.48 -12.30 11.63
N LEU A 383 -17.49 -11.04 12.09
CA LEU A 383 -16.78 -10.59 13.30
C LEU A 383 -17.71 -10.42 14.51
N HIS A 384 -19.02 -10.44 14.31
CA HIS A 384 -19.99 -10.31 15.38
C HIS A 384 -20.09 -11.60 16.20
N ASP A 385 -19.61 -11.54 17.44
CA ASP A 385 -19.78 -12.58 18.45
C ASP A 385 -20.33 -11.92 19.73
N PRO A 386 -21.63 -12.09 20.05
CA PRO A 386 -22.23 -11.46 21.21
C PRO A 386 -21.75 -12.07 22.53
N ASP A 387 -21.29 -13.33 22.50
CA ASP A 387 -20.86 -14.07 23.68
C ASP A 387 -19.36 -13.87 23.98
N ALA A 388 -18.62 -13.22 23.08
CA ALA A 388 -17.22 -12.90 23.27
C ALA A 388 -17.00 -11.88 24.42
N PRO A 389 -15.86 -11.95 25.15
CA PRO A 389 -15.49 -10.95 26.16
C PRO A 389 -15.50 -9.51 25.60
N GLU A 390 -15.73 -8.53 26.47
CA GLU A 390 -15.80 -7.11 26.07
C GLU A 390 -14.55 -6.63 25.32
N GLU A 391 -13.36 -7.03 25.78
CA GLU A 391 -12.09 -6.72 25.12
C GLU A 391 -12.02 -7.29 23.71
N THR A 392 -12.49 -8.53 23.51
CA THR A 392 -12.56 -9.19 22.20
C THR A 392 -13.56 -8.49 21.28
N ARG A 393 -14.73 -8.10 21.79
CA ARG A 393 -15.71 -7.31 21.01
C ARG A 393 -15.12 -5.97 20.57
N ALA A 394 -14.46 -5.25 21.47
CA ALA A 394 -13.79 -3.99 21.14
C ALA A 394 -12.66 -4.18 20.11
N ALA A 395 -11.90 -5.28 20.17
CA ALA A 395 -10.91 -5.62 19.16
C ALA A 395 -11.55 -5.93 17.80
N ASN A 396 -12.66 -6.67 17.79
CA ASN A 396 -13.42 -6.99 16.59
C ASN A 396 -14.00 -5.73 15.94
N ASP A 397 -14.51 -4.77 16.70
CA ASP A 397 -15.03 -3.50 16.18
C ASP A 397 -13.92 -2.66 15.51
N ARG A 398 -12.72 -2.62 16.10
CA ARG A 398 -11.55 -1.98 15.49
C ARG A 398 -11.12 -2.69 14.21
N LEU A 399 -11.11 -4.02 14.21
CA LEU A 399 -10.80 -4.83 13.02
C LEU A 399 -11.84 -4.62 11.92
N LEU A 400 -13.13 -4.61 12.26
CA LEU A 400 -14.24 -4.39 11.34
C LEU A 400 -14.14 -3.04 10.66
N THR A 401 -13.83 -1.99 11.42
CA THR A 401 -13.67 -0.63 10.88
C THR A 401 -12.49 -0.59 9.89
N ARG A 402 -11.33 -1.15 10.26
CA ARG A 402 -10.16 -1.27 9.37
C ARG A 402 -10.48 -2.06 8.10
N LEU A 403 -11.21 -3.16 8.22
CA LEU A 403 -11.59 -4.04 7.13
C LEU A 403 -12.48 -3.32 6.11
N LYS A 404 -13.51 -2.59 6.56
CA LYS A 404 -14.38 -1.77 5.70
C LYS A 404 -13.58 -0.72 4.93
N VAL A 405 -12.69 0.00 5.61
CA VAL A 405 -11.81 1.01 4.99
C VAL A 405 -10.87 0.39 3.95
N ASN A 406 -10.20 -0.71 4.30
CA ASN A 406 -9.29 -1.41 3.38
C ASN A 406 -10.04 -1.93 2.15
N HIS A 407 -11.24 -2.47 2.33
CA HIS A 407 -12.07 -2.96 1.23
C HIS A 407 -12.47 -1.83 0.28
N GLU A 408 -13.02 -0.71 0.79
CA GLU A 408 -13.35 0.46 -0.03
C GLU A 408 -12.13 0.98 -0.80
N THR A 409 -10.97 1.04 -0.13
CA THR A 409 -9.71 1.50 -0.72
C THR A 409 -9.22 0.59 -1.83
N ILE A 410 -9.25 -0.73 -1.64
CA ILE A 410 -8.84 -1.69 -2.66
C ILE A 410 -9.82 -1.70 -3.83
N LEU A 411 -11.12 -1.73 -3.53
CA LEU A 411 -12.19 -1.84 -4.53
C LEU A 411 -12.17 -0.68 -5.52
N ARG A 412 -11.95 0.55 -5.04
CA ARG A 412 -11.88 1.77 -5.86
C ARG A 412 -10.48 2.09 -6.37
N GLY A 413 -9.47 1.36 -5.88
CA GLY A 413 -8.07 1.66 -6.08
C GLY A 413 -7.42 0.86 -7.20
N PRO A 414 -6.16 1.20 -7.55
CA PRO A 414 -5.38 0.49 -8.56
C PRO A 414 -4.86 -0.89 -8.07
N PHE A 415 -5.30 -1.33 -6.89
CA PHE A 415 -4.92 -2.60 -6.28
C PHE A 415 -6.05 -3.63 -6.30
N ARG A 416 -7.21 -3.29 -6.87
CA ARG A 416 -8.35 -4.21 -7.03
C ARG A 416 -7.88 -5.50 -7.71
N PRO A 417 -8.02 -6.67 -7.06
CA PRO A 417 -7.63 -7.93 -7.68
C PRO A 417 -8.48 -8.26 -8.91
N HIS A 418 -7.85 -8.80 -9.96
CA HIS A 418 -8.54 -9.24 -11.17
C HIS A 418 -7.71 -10.26 -11.97
N ASN A 419 -8.33 -11.04 -12.85
CA ASN A 419 -7.61 -12.03 -13.67
C ASN A 419 -7.19 -11.55 -15.07
N GLY A 420 -7.35 -10.26 -15.38
CA GLY A 420 -7.00 -9.73 -16.71
C GLY A 420 -5.53 -9.82 -17.12
N ALA A 421 -4.62 -10.23 -16.25
CA ALA A 421 -3.20 -10.47 -16.54
C ALA A 421 -2.85 -11.97 -16.68
N ALA A 422 -3.86 -12.84 -16.71
CA ALA A 422 -3.69 -14.28 -16.86
C ALA A 422 -3.33 -14.63 -18.30
N PRO A 423 -2.40 -15.58 -18.53
CA PRO A 423 -2.20 -16.14 -19.85
C PRO A 423 -3.48 -16.83 -20.36
N ALA A 424 -3.72 -16.73 -21.66
CA ALA A 424 -4.95 -17.21 -22.27
C ALA A 424 -5.14 -18.73 -22.10
N GLY A 425 -6.37 -19.15 -21.81
CA GLY A 425 -6.77 -20.55 -21.70
C GLY A 425 -6.26 -21.26 -20.44
N GLU A 426 -5.80 -20.54 -19.42
CA GLU A 426 -5.33 -21.18 -18.17
C GLU A 426 -6.45 -21.92 -17.42
N ASP A 427 -7.71 -21.52 -17.60
CA ASP A 427 -8.90 -22.10 -16.97
C ASP A 427 -9.54 -23.25 -17.79
N GLU A 428 -8.98 -23.55 -18.97
CA GLU A 428 -9.46 -24.57 -19.90
C GLU A 428 -8.53 -25.80 -19.94
N PRO A 429 -9.07 -27.03 -20.06
CA PRO A 429 -8.25 -28.20 -20.27
C PRO A 429 -7.46 -28.10 -21.58
N ALA A 430 -6.17 -28.44 -21.52
CA ALA A 430 -5.28 -28.47 -22.69
C ALA A 430 -4.65 -29.86 -22.88
N PRO A 431 -4.16 -30.19 -24.09
CA PRO A 431 -3.50 -31.46 -24.33
C PRO A 431 -2.34 -31.70 -23.36
N ALA A 432 -2.26 -32.92 -22.85
CA ALA A 432 -1.18 -33.35 -21.98
C ALA A 432 0.18 -33.21 -22.68
N TYR A 433 1.21 -32.93 -21.89
CA TYR A 433 2.57 -32.88 -22.41
C TYR A 433 3.08 -34.29 -22.75
N THR A 434 3.91 -34.39 -23.79
CA THR A 434 4.39 -35.69 -24.27
C THR A 434 5.44 -36.27 -23.32
N ALA A 435 5.51 -37.58 -23.15
CA ALA A 435 6.56 -38.20 -22.33
C ALA A 435 7.95 -37.87 -22.89
N VAL A 436 8.93 -37.63 -22.01
CA VAL A 436 10.32 -37.38 -22.38
C VAL A 436 11.22 -38.15 -21.40
N PRO A 437 12.26 -38.84 -21.88
CA PRO A 437 13.17 -39.56 -20.98
C PRO A 437 13.91 -38.61 -20.02
N PRO A 438 14.40 -39.14 -18.88
CA PRO A 438 15.32 -38.41 -18.00
C PRO A 438 16.57 -37.96 -18.75
N ARG A 439 17.13 -36.81 -18.33
CA ARG A 439 18.35 -36.26 -18.91
C ARG A 439 19.56 -37.09 -18.46
N ALA A 440 20.45 -37.42 -19.39
CA ALA A 440 21.75 -37.98 -19.05
C ALA A 440 22.71 -36.85 -18.69
N LEU A 441 23.23 -36.86 -17.47
CA LEU A 441 24.17 -35.85 -16.98
C LEU A 441 25.62 -36.31 -17.17
N PRO A 442 26.56 -35.40 -17.52
CA PRO A 442 27.98 -35.75 -17.56
C PRO A 442 28.53 -36.03 -16.16
N PRO A 443 29.61 -36.82 -16.02
CA PRO A 443 30.24 -37.06 -14.72
C PRO A 443 30.62 -35.77 -13.99
N GLY A 444 30.30 -35.68 -12.70
CA GLY A 444 30.60 -34.51 -11.87
C GLY A 444 29.64 -33.33 -12.06
N ASN A 445 28.50 -33.53 -12.74
CA ASN A 445 27.45 -32.54 -12.91
C ASN A 445 26.15 -33.07 -12.29
N SER A 446 25.54 -32.27 -11.40
CA SER A 446 24.29 -32.62 -10.70
C SER A 446 23.04 -32.02 -11.35
N GLY A 447 23.19 -31.29 -12.46
CA GLY A 447 22.10 -30.74 -13.25
C GLY A 447 21.30 -29.68 -12.51
N ASN A 448 19.98 -29.71 -12.65
CA ASN A 448 19.04 -28.83 -11.96
C ASN A 448 18.72 -29.43 -10.59
N VAL A 449 19.13 -28.76 -9.51
CA VAL A 449 19.03 -29.25 -8.13
C VAL A 449 17.99 -28.47 -7.34
N ILE A 450 17.11 -29.20 -6.65
CA ILE A 450 16.26 -28.61 -5.61
C ILE A 450 16.84 -28.90 -4.22
N VAL A 451 16.90 -27.86 -3.39
CA VAL A 451 17.15 -27.97 -1.95
C VAL A 451 15.84 -27.72 -1.21
N ALA A 452 15.45 -28.60 -0.29
CA ALA A 452 14.21 -28.45 0.47
C ALA A 452 14.40 -28.82 1.95
N CYS A 453 13.53 -28.29 2.81
CA CYS A 453 13.45 -28.63 4.22
C CYS A 453 12.04 -29.14 4.54
N MET A 454 11.94 -30.28 5.21
CA MET A 454 10.65 -30.92 5.51
C MET A 454 10.51 -31.23 7.02
N LYS A 455 9.27 -31.19 7.50
CA LYS A 455 8.84 -31.70 8.81
C LYS A 455 7.42 -32.22 8.66
N ASN A 456 7.23 -33.52 8.85
CA ASN A 456 5.94 -34.21 8.76
C ASN A 456 5.19 -33.98 7.43
N GLU A 457 5.80 -34.38 6.31
CA GLU A 457 5.28 -34.18 4.95
C GLU A 457 5.16 -35.49 4.15
N ALA A 458 5.24 -36.66 4.81
CA ALA A 458 5.34 -37.98 4.18
C ALA A 458 4.34 -38.24 3.03
N PRO A 459 3.04 -37.84 3.12
CA PRO A 459 2.07 -38.10 2.05
C PRO A 459 2.37 -37.37 0.74
N TYR A 460 3.16 -36.29 0.77
CA TYR A 460 3.31 -35.38 -0.36
C TYR A 460 4.65 -35.56 -1.11
N ILE A 461 5.59 -36.29 -0.53
CA ILE A 461 6.97 -36.39 -1.03
C ILE A 461 7.03 -37.09 -2.38
N VAL A 462 6.32 -38.22 -2.53
CA VAL A 462 6.38 -39.03 -3.76
C VAL A 462 5.86 -38.25 -4.96
N GLU A 463 4.70 -37.58 -4.81
CA GLU A 463 4.16 -36.70 -5.86
C GLU A 463 5.14 -35.56 -6.17
N TRP A 464 5.64 -34.87 -5.15
CA TRP A 464 6.49 -33.70 -5.33
C TRP A 464 7.81 -34.06 -6.04
N VAL A 465 8.45 -35.16 -5.68
CA VAL A 465 9.66 -35.67 -6.34
C VAL A 465 9.34 -36.09 -7.78
N ALA A 466 8.28 -36.89 -7.98
CA ALA A 466 7.88 -37.37 -9.31
C ALA A 466 7.56 -36.20 -10.27
N TYR A 467 6.81 -35.20 -9.81
CA TYR A 467 6.47 -34.02 -10.60
C TYR A 467 7.72 -33.24 -11.01
N HIS A 468 8.60 -32.91 -10.06
CA HIS A 468 9.77 -32.09 -10.35
C HIS A 468 10.74 -32.81 -11.29
N ARG A 469 10.88 -34.14 -11.19
CA ARG A 469 11.60 -34.96 -12.17
C ARG A 469 10.99 -34.87 -13.57
N ALA A 470 9.66 -34.99 -13.66
CA ALA A 470 8.93 -34.90 -14.93
C ALA A 470 9.09 -33.53 -15.63
N VAL A 471 9.27 -32.44 -14.89
CA VAL A 471 9.49 -31.09 -15.45
C VAL A 471 10.96 -30.70 -15.63
N GLY A 472 11.91 -31.60 -15.32
CA GLY A 472 13.34 -31.42 -15.65
C GLY A 472 14.27 -31.09 -14.49
N PHE A 473 13.87 -31.31 -13.24
CA PHE A 473 14.81 -31.36 -12.12
C PHE A 473 15.49 -32.73 -12.06
N ASP A 474 16.80 -32.74 -11.89
CA ASP A 474 17.59 -33.96 -12.00
C ASP A 474 17.90 -34.57 -10.62
N ASN A 475 18.16 -33.73 -9.63
CA ASN A 475 18.58 -34.16 -8.29
C ASN A 475 17.95 -33.31 -7.18
N PHE A 476 17.89 -33.90 -5.99
CA PHE A 476 17.27 -33.29 -4.81
C PHE A 476 18.16 -33.47 -3.59
N LEU A 477 18.28 -32.43 -2.79
CA LEU A 477 18.88 -32.45 -1.46
C LEU A 477 17.84 -32.02 -0.43
N ILE A 478 17.38 -32.97 0.37
CA ILE A 478 16.28 -32.76 1.31
C ILE A 478 16.79 -32.91 2.73
N TYR A 479 16.53 -31.90 3.54
CA TYR A 479 16.79 -31.90 4.97
C TYR A 479 15.49 -32.15 5.74
N THR A 480 15.52 -32.96 6.78
CA THR A 480 14.37 -33.18 7.68
C THR A 480 14.63 -32.63 9.07
N ASN A 481 13.55 -32.23 9.76
CA ASN A 481 13.62 -31.69 11.11
C ASN A 481 12.59 -32.38 12.00
N ASP A 482 13.04 -33.38 12.76
CA ASP A 482 12.31 -34.03 13.85
C ASP A 482 10.94 -34.52 13.38
N CYS A 483 10.94 -35.50 12.47
CA CYS A 483 9.72 -36.03 11.88
C CYS A 483 9.16 -37.21 12.69
N SER A 484 7.84 -37.29 12.75
CA SER A 484 7.10 -38.34 13.49
C SER A 484 6.11 -39.11 12.61
N ASP A 485 5.93 -38.70 11.36
CA ASP A 485 4.96 -39.25 10.41
C ASP A 485 5.57 -40.27 9.41
N GLY A 486 6.86 -40.58 9.55
CA GLY A 486 7.59 -41.43 8.61
C GLY A 486 8.20 -40.70 7.40
N THR A 487 8.24 -39.35 7.41
CA THR A 487 8.94 -38.55 6.39
C THR A 487 10.37 -39.03 6.13
N ASP A 488 11.14 -39.29 7.20
CA ASP A 488 12.50 -39.81 7.11
C ASP A 488 12.58 -41.20 6.46
N ALA A 489 11.57 -42.06 6.68
CA ALA A 489 11.54 -43.40 6.10
C ALA A 489 11.28 -43.34 4.59
N VAL A 490 10.39 -42.45 4.14
CA VAL A 490 10.13 -42.21 2.72
C VAL A 490 11.39 -41.66 2.03
N LEU A 491 12.02 -40.64 2.62
CA LEU A 491 13.21 -40.01 2.07
C LEU A 491 14.44 -40.93 2.08
N GLY A 492 14.63 -41.68 3.17
CA GLY A 492 15.68 -42.69 3.28
C GLY A 492 15.54 -43.76 2.20
N ARG A 493 14.31 -44.26 1.95
CA ARG A 493 14.09 -45.24 0.90
C ARG A 493 14.33 -44.67 -0.50
N LEU A 494 13.90 -43.44 -0.76
CA LEU A 494 14.20 -42.75 -2.03
C LEU A 494 15.71 -42.53 -2.23
N GLN A 495 16.46 -42.29 -1.15
CA GLN A 495 17.92 -42.22 -1.19
C GLN A 495 18.56 -43.59 -1.51
N ASP A 496 18.10 -44.67 -0.88
CA ASP A 496 18.58 -46.04 -1.17
C ASP A 496 18.33 -46.44 -2.63
N MET A 497 17.23 -45.94 -3.21
CA MET A 497 16.88 -46.11 -4.62
C MET A 497 17.70 -45.20 -5.56
N GLY A 498 18.53 -44.30 -5.03
CA GLY A 498 19.35 -43.37 -5.80
C GLY A 498 18.55 -42.21 -6.43
N ILE A 499 17.35 -41.93 -5.94
CA ILE A 499 16.45 -40.90 -6.50
C ILE A 499 16.78 -39.49 -5.96
N LEU A 500 17.24 -39.39 -4.72
CA LEU A 500 17.57 -38.14 -4.04
C LEU A 500 18.63 -38.33 -2.96
N GLN A 501 19.07 -37.22 -2.35
CA GLN A 501 19.88 -37.23 -1.15
C GLN A 501 19.12 -36.64 0.04
N HIS A 502 19.21 -37.32 1.18
CA HIS A 502 18.54 -36.98 2.43
C HIS A 502 19.58 -36.71 3.53
N ARG A 503 19.31 -35.69 4.35
CA ARG A 503 20.09 -35.36 5.55
C ARG A 503 19.14 -35.13 6.73
N ASN A 504 19.49 -35.67 7.88
CA ASN A 504 18.84 -35.30 9.12
C ASN A 504 19.43 -33.95 9.61
N ASN A 505 18.58 -33.03 10.05
CA ASN A 505 18.95 -31.69 10.51
C ASN A 505 18.53 -31.44 11.98
N ASP A 506 18.37 -32.48 12.79
CA ASP A 506 17.81 -32.40 14.14
C ASP A 506 18.77 -31.75 15.15
N ASP A 507 20.08 -31.84 14.89
CA ASP A 507 21.14 -31.25 15.73
C ASP A 507 21.29 -29.71 15.56
N TRP A 508 20.35 -29.07 14.86
CA TRP A 508 20.38 -27.64 14.60
C TRP A 508 20.30 -26.80 15.89
N LYS A 509 20.97 -25.64 15.89
CA LYS A 509 20.93 -24.66 16.98
C LYS A 509 20.68 -23.25 16.42
N GLY A 510 19.97 -22.41 17.17
CA GLY A 510 19.72 -21.01 16.80
C GLY A 510 18.23 -20.72 16.56
N ASN A 511 17.93 -19.82 15.62
CA ASN A 511 16.57 -19.29 15.44
C ASN A 511 15.80 -19.88 14.25
N SER A 512 16.46 -20.61 13.34
CA SER A 512 15.81 -21.21 12.17
C SER A 512 16.49 -22.51 11.73
N PRO A 513 15.82 -23.67 11.84
CA PRO A 513 16.34 -24.93 11.31
C PRO A 513 16.55 -24.89 9.80
N GLN A 514 15.63 -24.22 9.08
CA GLN A 514 15.70 -24.10 7.62
C GLN A 514 16.95 -23.33 7.17
N GLN A 515 17.28 -22.21 7.83
CA GLN A 515 18.47 -21.45 7.46
C GLN A 515 19.76 -22.20 7.81
N HIS A 516 19.73 -23.03 8.86
CA HIS A 516 20.85 -23.92 9.20
C HIS A 516 21.10 -24.96 8.10
N ALA A 517 20.05 -25.68 7.66
CA ALA A 517 20.11 -26.61 6.53
C ALA A 517 20.60 -25.95 5.24
N LEU A 518 20.07 -24.77 4.90
CA LEU A 518 20.50 -24.01 3.71
C LEU A 518 21.97 -23.59 3.73
N ASN A 519 22.53 -23.33 4.92
CA ASN A 519 23.96 -23.03 5.04
C ASN A 519 24.81 -24.29 4.82
N GLN A 520 24.37 -25.44 5.34
CA GLN A 520 25.05 -26.72 5.13
C GLN A 520 24.99 -27.17 3.66
N ALA A 521 23.85 -26.94 3.00
CA ALA A 521 23.64 -27.32 1.60
C ALA A 521 24.67 -26.71 0.64
N LEU A 522 25.21 -25.51 0.93
CA LEU A 522 26.26 -24.89 0.11
C LEU A 522 27.58 -25.67 0.07
N GLU A 523 27.82 -26.48 1.10
CA GLU A 523 29.03 -27.28 1.22
C GLU A 523 28.90 -28.65 0.56
N GLU A 524 27.66 -29.07 0.24
CA GLU A 524 27.37 -30.39 -0.32
C GLU A 524 27.87 -30.49 -1.77
N PRO A 525 28.55 -31.61 -2.14
CA PRO A 525 29.02 -31.83 -3.50
C PRO A 525 27.91 -31.71 -4.55
N LEU A 526 26.70 -32.18 -4.22
CA LEU A 526 25.53 -32.12 -5.11
C LEU A 526 25.18 -30.68 -5.51
N VAL A 527 25.22 -29.75 -4.56
CA VAL A 527 24.91 -28.33 -4.80
C VAL A 527 26.07 -27.63 -5.51
N ARG A 528 27.31 -27.94 -5.12
CA ARG A 528 28.52 -27.38 -5.77
C ARG A 528 28.63 -27.77 -7.24
N GLN A 529 28.16 -28.96 -7.60
CA GLN A 529 28.16 -29.50 -8.96
C GLN A 529 26.87 -29.20 -9.75
N ALA A 530 25.93 -28.45 -9.18
CA ALA A 530 24.68 -28.10 -9.85
C ALA A 530 24.91 -27.10 -10.99
N GLU A 531 24.14 -27.22 -12.07
CA GLU A 531 24.02 -26.19 -13.11
C GLU A 531 23.10 -25.06 -12.63
N TRP A 532 21.97 -25.44 -12.03
CA TRP A 532 20.98 -24.55 -11.46
C TRP A 532 20.54 -25.05 -10.09
N ILE A 533 20.26 -24.12 -9.19
CA ILE A 533 19.85 -24.39 -7.82
C ILE A 533 18.53 -23.67 -7.56
N ALA A 534 17.58 -24.35 -6.93
CA ALA A 534 16.37 -23.74 -6.41
C ALA A 534 16.12 -24.23 -4.97
N HIS A 535 15.59 -23.35 -4.12
CA HIS A 535 15.01 -23.77 -2.85
C HIS A 535 13.48 -23.70 -2.97
N ILE A 536 12.83 -24.86 -2.88
CA ILE A 536 11.39 -25.02 -3.12
C ILE A 536 10.79 -25.83 -1.97
N ASP A 537 9.69 -25.32 -1.42
CA ASP A 537 8.96 -25.99 -0.34
C ASP A 537 8.08 -27.13 -0.92
N VAL A 538 7.76 -28.14 -0.12
CA VAL A 538 7.00 -29.34 -0.58
C VAL A 538 5.54 -29.04 -0.97
N ASP A 539 5.05 -27.85 -0.64
CA ASP A 539 3.76 -27.33 -1.09
C ASP A 539 3.88 -26.36 -2.28
N GLU A 540 5.02 -26.35 -2.96
CA GLU A 540 5.30 -25.53 -4.13
C GLU A 540 5.67 -26.38 -5.36
N PHE A 541 5.09 -26.06 -6.51
CA PHE A 541 5.25 -26.80 -7.77
C PHE A 541 5.62 -25.84 -8.90
N VAL A 542 6.77 -26.09 -9.53
CA VAL A 542 7.25 -25.28 -10.66
C VAL A 542 6.44 -25.61 -11.92
N ASN A 543 5.53 -24.72 -12.30
CA ASN A 543 4.65 -24.88 -13.45
C ASN A 543 5.27 -24.22 -14.69
N ILE A 544 5.85 -25.03 -15.57
CA ILE A 544 6.39 -24.56 -16.86
C ILE A 544 5.27 -24.57 -17.91
N ARG A 545 5.03 -23.40 -18.50
CA ARG A 545 3.89 -23.14 -19.39
C ARG A 545 4.27 -23.01 -20.86
N THR A 546 5.57 -23.02 -21.15
CA THR A 546 6.11 -22.95 -22.50
C THR A 546 6.56 -24.30 -23.05
N GLY A 547 6.53 -24.45 -24.38
CA GLY A 547 6.96 -25.65 -25.09
C GLY A 547 6.26 -26.92 -24.61
N ASN A 548 7.05 -27.91 -24.19
CA ASN A 548 6.57 -29.19 -23.68
C ASN A 548 6.51 -29.24 -22.13
N GLY A 549 6.44 -28.07 -21.48
CA GLY A 549 6.26 -27.96 -20.03
C GLY A 549 7.44 -28.45 -19.22
N ARG A 550 8.67 -28.22 -19.69
CA ARG A 550 9.90 -28.60 -19.00
C ARG A 550 10.92 -27.45 -18.95
N LEU A 551 11.82 -27.48 -17.98
CA LEU A 551 12.82 -26.43 -17.73
C LEU A 551 13.66 -26.08 -18.96
N GLU A 552 14.01 -27.05 -19.81
CA GLU A 552 14.74 -26.81 -21.05
C GLU A 552 13.99 -25.87 -22.01
N ASN A 553 12.65 -25.93 -22.02
CA ASN A 553 11.83 -25.03 -22.84
C ASN A 553 11.86 -23.60 -22.27
N PHE A 554 11.89 -23.46 -20.95
CA PHE A 554 12.06 -22.16 -20.31
C PHE A 554 13.45 -21.59 -20.60
N PHE A 555 14.52 -22.37 -20.41
CA PHE A 555 15.89 -21.91 -20.69
C PHE A 555 16.08 -21.52 -22.15
N ALA A 556 15.46 -22.23 -23.09
CA ALA A 556 15.48 -21.86 -24.50
C ALA A 556 14.73 -20.53 -24.76
N ALA A 557 13.66 -20.24 -24.03
CA ALA A 557 12.89 -19.01 -24.14
C ALA A 557 13.57 -17.80 -23.45
N ALA A 558 14.40 -18.05 -22.44
CA ALA A 558 15.13 -17.03 -21.67
C ALA A 558 16.64 -17.39 -21.51
N PRO A 559 17.41 -17.47 -22.62
CA PRO A 559 18.77 -18.02 -22.60
C PRO A 559 19.78 -17.17 -21.81
N GLU A 560 19.49 -15.89 -21.63
CA GLU A 560 20.32 -14.93 -20.90
C GLU A 560 20.06 -14.95 -19.39
N ALA A 561 19.06 -15.69 -18.91
CA ALA A 561 18.73 -15.71 -17.49
C ALA A 561 19.84 -16.40 -16.69
N THR A 562 20.21 -15.79 -15.56
CA THR A 562 20.98 -16.45 -14.49
C THR A 562 20.15 -16.61 -13.24
N ASN A 563 19.06 -15.86 -13.10
CA ASN A 563 18.15 -15.90 -11.97
C ASN A 563 16.71 -15.78 -12.49
N ILE A 564 15.85 -16.65 -12.01
CA ILE A 564 14.45 -16.71 -12.39
C ILE A 564 13.63 -16.46 -11.14
N ALA A 565 12.97 -15.31 -11.06
CA ALA A 565 11.99 -15.02 -10.02
C ALA A 565 10.69 -15.76 -10.35
N MET A 566 10.50 -16.90 -9.72
CA MET A 566 9.33 -17.76 -9.89
C MET A 566 8.20 -17.25 -9.00
N THR A 567 7.42 -16.29 -9.51
CA THR A 567 6.33 -15.66 -8.77
C THR A 567 5.28 -16.67 -8.38
N TRP A 568 4.86 -16.62 -7.10
CA TRP A 568 3.80 -17.45 -6.60
C TRP A 568 2.46 -17.16 -7.29
N ARG A 569 1.71 -18.23 -7.48
CA ARG A 569 0.26 -18.20 -7.60
C ARG A 569 -0.29 -19.04 -6.46
N LEU A 570 -1.03 -18.41 -5.54
CA LEU A 570 -1.53 -19.07 -4.35
C LEU A 570 -2.79 -19.87 -4.70
N PHE A 571 -2.83 -21.15 -4.34
CA PHE A 571 -3.97 -22.04 -4.54
C PHE A 571 -4.65 -22.32 -3.20
N GLY A 572 -5.97 -22.21 -3.21
CA GLY A 572 -6.82 -22.45 -2.05
C GLY A 572 -7.15 -23.92 -1.85
N HIS A 573 -7.90 -24.21 -0.79
CA HIS A 573 -8.29 -25.58 -0.44
C HIS A 573 -9.34 -26.19 -1.38
N ASN A 574 -9.91 -25.41 -2.32
CA ASN A 574 -10.86 -25.86 -3.34
C ASN A 574 -12.09 -26.57 -2.77
N GLY A 575 -12.53 -26.23 -1.55
CA GLY A 575 -13.61 -26.95 -0.86
C GLY A 575 -13.26 -28.35 -0.36
N VAL A 576 -12.01 -28.80 -0.54
CA VAL A 576 -11.54 -30.13 -0.13
C VAL A 576 -11.26 -30.13 1.37
N THR A 577 -12.00 -30.95 2.09
CA THR A 577 -11.90 -31.05 3.55
C THR A 577 -10.97 -32.18 4.00
N ALA A 578 -11.13 -33.37 3.43
CA ALA A 578 -10.41 -34.58 3.82
C ALA A 578 -9.06 -34.77 3.10
N LEU A 579 -8.16 -35.51 3.72
CA LEU A 579 -6.95 -36.04 3.07
C LEU A 579 -7.28 -37.14 2.07
N SER A 580 -6.61 -37.12 0.92
CA SER A 580 -6.84 -38.06 -0.21
C SER A 580 -5.50 -38.56 -0.77
N GLU A 581 -5.53 -39.69 -1.47
CA GLU A 581 -4.38 -40.26 -2.21
C GLU A 581 -4.23 -39.62 -3.59
N ALA A 582 -5.22 -38.83 -4.02
CA ALA A 582 -5.16 -38.14 -5.30
C ALA A 582 -4.01 -37.10 -5.31
N PRO A 583 -3.37 -36.84 -6.46
CA PRO A 583 -2.34 -35.81 -6.54
C PRO A 583 -2.86 -34.42 -6.16
N VAL A 584 -2.06 -33.62 -5.46
CA VAL A 584 -2.30 -32.21 -5.14
C VAL A 584 -2.65 -31.43 -6.41
N ILE A 585 -1.86 -31.59 -7.48
CA ILE A 585 -2.09 -30.81 -8.71
C ILE A 585 -3.40 -31.19 -9.45
N ASP A 586 -3.99 -32.34 -9.12
CA ASP A 586 -5.29 -32.79 -9.65
C ASP A 586 -6.44 -32.18 -8.83
N GLN A 587 -6.28 -32.16 -7.50
CA GLN A 587 -7.31 -31.75 -6.55
C GLN A 587 -7.51 -30.23 -6.45
N PHE A 588 -6.43 -29.44 -6.50
CA PHE A 588 -6.48 -28.01 -6.18
C PHE A 588 -6.25 -27.16 -7.43
N ASN A 589 -7.33 -26.75 -8.10
CA ASN A 589 -7.25 -25.99 -9.35
C ASN A 589 -7.83 -24.57 -9.25
N HIS A 590 -8.20 -24.12 -8.06
CA HIS A 590 -8.62 -22.74 -7.82
C HIS A 590 -7.53 -21.96 -7.09
N CYS A 591 -7.32 -20.70 -7.50
CA CYS A 591 -6.19 -19.88 -7.11
C CYS A 591 -6.53 -18.39 -7.00
N ALA A 592 -5.54 -17.62 -6.55
CA ALA A 592 -5.60 -16.16 -6.50
C ALA A 592 -5.77 -15.57 -7.90
N PRO A 593 -6.22 -14.32 -8.05
CA PRO A 593 -6.18 -13.60 -9.33
C PRO A 593 -4.74 -13.37 -9.82
N SER A 594 -4.54 -13.34 -11.15
CA SER A 594 -3.24 -13.05 -11.77
C SER A 594 -2.73 -11.65 -11.42
N PHE A 595 -3.64 -10.69 -11.27
CA PHE A 595 -3.34 -9.39 -10.71
C PHE A 595 -3.83 -9.32 -9.26
N CYS A 596 -2.92 -9.49 -8.29
CA CYS A 596 -3.24 -9.42 -6.86
C CYS A 596 -2.10 -8.75 -6.06
N PRO A 597 -1.94 -7.41 -6.14
CA PRO A 597 -0.81 -6.70 -5.52
C PRO A 597 -0.78 -6.74 -3.98
N LYS A 598 -1.94 -7.02 -3.37
CA LYS A 598 -2.17 -7.06 -1.92
C LYS A 598 -2.94 -8.34 -1.56
N PRO A 599 -2.63 -9.00 -0.43
CA PRO A 599 -1.48 -8.73 0.44
C PRO A 599 -0.17 -8.99 -0.30
N HIS A 600 0.94 -8.42 0.19
CA HIS A 600 2.23 -8.53 -0.49
C HIS A 600 2.73 -9.97 -0.65
N THR A 601 2.26 -10.87 0.21
CA THR A 601 2.53 -12.31 0.14
C THR A 601 1.97 -12.97 -1.12
N ALA A 602 0.91 -12.45 -1.74
CA ALA A 602 0.33 -13.02 -2.95
C ALA A 602 1.28 -13.01 -4.15
N TRP A 603 2.27 -12.12 -4.14
CA TRP A 603 3.29 -11.99 -5.18
C TRP A 603 4.71 -12.27 -4.67
N GLY A 604 4.86 -12.96 -3.53
CA GLY A 604 6.15 -13.51 -3.15
C GLY A 604 6.70 -14.42 -4.26
N PHE A 605 8.01 -14.61 -4.32
CA PHE A 605 8.64 -15.54 -5.25
C PHE A 605 9.70 -16.39 -4.57
N LYS A 606 9.97 -17.55 -5.16
CA LYS A 606 11.24 -18.28 -4.98
C LYS A 606 12.13 -18.00 -6.18
N THR A 607 13.42 -18.25 -6.03
CA THR A 607 14.39 -18.05 -7.11
C THR A 607 15.03 -19.37 -7.50
N MET A 608 15.01 -19.69 -8.78
CA MET A 608 15.92 -20.66 -9.39
C MET A 608 17.08 -19.88 -10.01
N PHE A 609 18.31 -20.24 -9.69
CA PHE A 609 19.49 -19.49 -10.16
C PHE A 609 20.60 -20.40 -10.64
N ARG A 610 21.34 -19.93 -11.63
CA ARG A 610 22.47 -20.60 -12.23
C ARG A 610 23.65 -20.55 -11.26
N ASN A 611 24.33 -21.68 -11.08
CA ASN A 611 25.42 -21.79 -10.13
C ASN A 611 26.73 -21.20 -10.68
N LEU A 612 26.79 -19.87 -10.74
CA LEU A 612 27.94 -19.12 -11.23
C LEU A 612 29.01 -18.86 -10.16
N GLY A 613 28.80 -19.34 -8.92
CA GLY A 613 29.60 -18.93 -7.76
C GLY A 613 29.37 -17.48 -7.32
N ALA A 614 28.38 -16.78 -7.89
CA ALA A 614 28.12 -15.36 -7.64
C ALA A 614 27.55 -15.06 -6.23
N TYR A 615 27.08 -16.05 -5.49
CA TYR A 615 26.34 -15.85 -4.24
C TYR A 615 26.95 -16.65 -3.08
N GLY A 616 27.24 -15.96 -1.97
CA GLY A 616 27.80 -16.59 -0.76
C GLY A 616 26.79 -17.16 0.23
N ARG A 617 25.48 -17.13 -0.08
CA ARG A 617 24.44 -17.64 0.84
C ARG A 617 23.16 -18.08 0.13
N LEU A 618 22.63 -19.26 0.46
CA LEU A 618 21.27 -19.67 0.13
C LEU A 618 20.27 -19.13 1.16
N SER A 619 19.10 -18.72 0.69
CA SER A 619 17.99 -18.31 1.54
C SER A 619 16.66 -18.70 0.91
N CYS A 620 15.61 -18.72 1.74
CA CYS A 620 14.30 -19.27 1.40
C CYS A 620 13.61 -18.65 0.20
N HIS A 621 13.93 -17.40 -0.19
CA HIS A 621 13.31 -16.71 -1.35
C HIS A 621 14.28 -16.48 -2.51
N ARG A 622 15.55 -16.24 -2.21
CA ARG A 622 16.58 -15.85 -3.17
C ARG A 622 17.98 -16.15 -2.64
N PRO A 623 18.98 -16.31 -3.51
CA PRO A 623 20.35 -16.28 -3.09
C PRO A 623 20.74 -14.85 -2.62
N ASN A 624 21.63 -14.79 -1.63
CA ASN A 624 22.08 -13.58 -0.94
C ASN A 624 23.60 -13.49 -0.95
N LYS A 625 24.15 -12.36 -0.47
CA LYS A 625 25.58 -12.05 -0.48
C LYS A 625 26.18 -12.18 -1.89
N LEU A 626 25.62 -11.39 -2.82
CA LEU A 626 26.14 -11.26 -4.18
C LEU A 626 27.57 -10.70 -4.13
N ASP A 627 28.50 -11.36 -4.81
CA ASP A 627 29.85 -10.85 -5.04
C ASP A 627 29.81 -9.63 -5.97
N GLU A 628 30.47 -8.54 -5.57
CA GLU A 628 30.58 -7.32 -6.37
C GLU A 628 31.24 -7.57 -7.73
N ALA A 629 32.19 -8.51 -7.81
CA ALA A 629 32.85 -8.85 -9.07
C ALA A 629 31.90 -9.54 -10.07
N ALA A 630 30.87 -10.25 -9.58
CA ALA A 630 29.93 -11.00 -10.41
C ALA A 630 28.69 -10.20 -10.82
N VAL A 631 28.57 -8.94 -10.40
CA VAL A 631 27.36 -8.11 -10.62
C VAL A 631 26.98 -8.00 -12.10
N SER A 632 27.96 -7.82 -12.99
CA SER A 632 27.70 -7.69 -14.44
C SER A 632 27.26 -9.00 -15.11
N GLU A 633 27.48 -10.14 -14.47
CA GLU A 633 27.14 -11.46 -14.99
C GLU A 633 25.73 -11.90 -14.58
N VAL A 634 25.16 -11.28 -13.55
CA VAL A 634 23.86 -11.63 -13.00
C VAL A 634 22.72 -10.96 -13.77
N LYS A 635 21.84 -11.78 -14.34
CA LYS A 635 20.65 -11.37 -15.09
C LYS A 635 19.40 -12.03 -14.52
N TRP A 636 18.50 -11.22 -13.99
CA TRP A 636 17.21 -11.67 -13.46
C TRP A 636 16.11 -11.53 -14.48
N VAL A 637 15.27 -12.56 -14.59
CA VAL A 637 14.01 -12.54 -15.32
C VAL A 637 12.85 -12.92 -14.41
N ASN A 638 11.65 -12.45 -14.73
CA ASN A 638 10.40 -12.90 -14.09
C ASN A 638 9.83 -14.17 -14.78
N GLY A 639 8.67 -14.65 -14.32
CA GLY A 639 7.98 -15.80 -14.90
C GLY A 639 7.52 -15.62 -16.36
N ALA A 640 7.54 -14.40 -16.91
CA ALA A 640 7.29 -14.13 -18.32
C ALA A 640 8.58 -14.07 -19.16
N GLY A 641 9.75 -14.23 -18.55
CA GLY A 641 11.05 -14.06 -19.22
C GLY A 641 11.50 -12.61 -19.37
N HIS A 642 10.73 -11.64 -18.86
CA HIS A 642 11.09 -10.22 -18.90
C HIS A 642 12.16 -9.88 -17.87
N GLY A 643 13.13 -9.04 -18.27
CA GLY A 643 14.24 -8.62 -17.41
C GLY A 643 13.78 -7.81 -16.20
N MET A 644 14.29 -8.17 -15.01
CA MET A 644 14.00 -7.48 -13.75
C MET A 644 15.24 -7.28 -12.87
N THR A 645 16.45 -7.39 -13.43
CA THR A 645 17.72 -7.25 -12.69
C THR A 645 17.76 -6.01 -11.81
N ARG A 646 17.36 -4.84 -12.33
CA ARG A 646 17.38 -3.59 -11.56
C ARG A 646 16.57 -3.69 -10.25
N ASP A 647 15.45 -4.40 -10.28
CA ASP A 647 14.52 -4.49 -9.16
C ASP A 647 14.93 -5.59 -8.15
N ALA A 648 15.62 -6.64 -8.61
CA ALA A 648 15.89 -7.84 -7.83
C ALA A 648 17.37 -8.10 -7.53
N LEU A 649 18.32 -7.36 -8.12
CA LEU A 649 19.75 -7.65 -7.97
C LEU A 649 20.20 -7.66 -6.51
N ARG A 650 19.78 -6.67 -5.71
CA ARG A 650 20.28 -6.47 -4.34
C ARG A 650 19.29 -6.83 -3.24
N ASN A 651 18.00 -6.58 -3.47
CA ASN A 651 16.95 -6.82 -2.47
C ASN A 651 15.62 -7.23 -3.16
N GLY A 652 14.61 -7.54 -2.34
CA GLY A 652 13.29 -7.96 -2.81
C GLY A 652 13.05 -9.47 -2.65
N TRP A 653 11.81 -9.81 -2.28
CA TRP A 653 11.31 -11.18 -2.12
C TRP A 653 9.97 -11.39 -2.85
N ARG A 654 9.51 -10.37 -3.57
CA ARG A 654 8.20 -10.31 -4.21
C ARG A 654 8.24 -9.51 -5.50
N SER A 655 7.33 -9.83 -6.41
CA SER A 655 7.06 -9.04 -7.61
C SER A 655 6.31 -7.74 -7.27
N SER A 656 6.26 -6.85 -8.25
CA SER A 656 5.58 -5.57 -8.22
C SER A 656 4.69 -5.42 -9.46
N ARG A 657 3.89 -4.35 -9.50
CA ARG A 657 3.02 -4.07 -10.65
C ARG A 657 3.78 -3.90 -11.97
N SER A 658 5.08 -3.55 -11.92
CA SER A 658 5.90 -3.36 -13.12
C SER A 658 6.63 -4.62 -13.58
N ASN A 659 6.66 -5.68 -12.77
CA ASN A 659 7.50 -6.86 -13.05
C ASN A 659 6.85 -8.22 -12.72
N VAL A 660 5.59 -8.26 -12.29
CA VAL A 660 4.84 -9.53 -12.21
C VAL A 660 4.69 -10.16 -13.60
N GLY A 661 4.76 -11.48 -13.70
CA GLY A 661 4.60 -12.21 -14.96
C GLY A 661 4.51 -13.72 -14.74
N TYR A 662 3.67 -14.39 -15.53
CA TYR A 662 3.31 -15.81 -15.37
C TYR A 662 3.33 -16.59 -16.70
N ASP A 663 3.74 -15.97 -17.82
CA ASP A 663 3.52 -16.49 -19.17
C ASP A 663 4.32 -17.76 -19.50
N LEU A 664 5.59 -17.82 -19.08
CA LEU A 664 6.48 -18.95 -19.37
C LEU A 664 6.59 -19.91 -18.18
N LEU A 665 6.54 -19.37 -16.96
CA LEU A 665 6.73 -20.08 -15.70
C LEU A 665 5.91 -19.42 -14.59
N GLN A 666 5.29 -20.25 -13.75
CA GLN A 666 4.62 -19.86 -12.51
C GLN A 666 5.03 -20.82 -11.39
N LEU A 667 5.09 -20.34 -10.14
CA LEU A 667 5.24 -21.22 -8.98
C LEU A 667 3.88 -21.42 -8.30
N ASN A 668 3.26 -22.58 -8.49
CA ASN A 668 1.98 -22.89 -7.86
C ASN A 668 2.24 -23.21 -6.38
N HIS A 669 1.60 -22.48 -5.46
CA HIS A 669 1.78 -22.67 -4.02
C HIS A 669 0.48 -23.15 -3.36
N TYR A 670 0.47 -24.42 -2.96
CA TYR A 670 -0.65 -25.12 -2.33
C TYR A 670 -0.52 -25.11 -0.80
N ALA A 671 -0.41 -23.91 -0.22
CA ALA A 671 -0.02 -23.71 1.16
C ALA A 671 -0.94 -24.41 2.19
N LEU A 672 -2.23 -24.58 1.86
CA LEU A 672 -3.23 -25.21 2.73
C LEU A 672 -3.46 -26.68 2.37
N ARG A 673 -3.56 -26.97 1.07
CA ARG A 673 -4.12 -28.24 0.55
C ARG A 673 -5.52 -28.42 1.15
N SER A 674 -5.87 -29.58 1.69
CA SER A 674 -7.17 -29.79 2.33
C SER A 674 -7.29 -29.10 3.70
N ALA A 675 -8.52 -28.93 4.19
CA ALA A 675 -8.76 -28.40 5.54
C ALA A 675 -8.11 -29.25 6.64
N ASP A 676 -8.08 -30.58 6.48
CA ASP A 676 -7.37 -31.49 7.38
C ASP A 676 -5.86 -31.28 7.37
N SER A 677 -5.27 -31.11 6.19
CA SER A 677 -3.85 -30.78 6.02
C SER A 677 -3.49 -29.47 6.72
N PHE A 678 -4.38 -28.46 6.66
CA PHE A 678 -4.20 -27.21 7.39
C PHE A 678 -4.11 -27.39 8.91
N LEU A 679 -4.91 -28.28 9.52
CA LEU A 679 -4.81 -28.55 10.97
C LEU A 679 -3.45 -29.16 11.34
N ILE A 680 -2.97 -30.12 10.55
CA ILE A 680 -1.65 -30.73 10.75
C ILE A 680 -0.55 -29.67 10.58
N LYS A 681 -0.70 -28.79 9.58
CA LYS A 681 0.20 -27.64 9.37
C LYS A 681 0.26 -26.71 10.59
N ARG A 682 -0.89 -26.40 11.19
CA ARG A 682 -0.96 -25.62 12.44
C ARG A 682 -0.25 -26.36 13.57
N GLN A 683 -0.48 -27.65 13.76
CA GLN A 683 0.16 -28.43 14.81
C GLN A 683 1.69 -28.49 14.67
N ARG A 684 2.23 -28.65 13.45
CA ARG A 684 3.69 -28.76 13.24
C ARG A 684 4.45 -27.42 13.29
N GLY A 685 3.77 -26.29 13.06
CA GLY A 685 4.40 -24.95 13.02
C GLY A 685 5.18 -24.64 11.74
N ARG A 686 5.93 -23.52 11.73
CA ARG A 686 6.73 -23.04 10.57
C ARG A 686 8.22 -23.30 10.76
N ALA A 687 8.92 -23.66 9.67
CA ALA A 687 10.36 -23.93 9.70
C ALA A 687 11.26 -22.66 9.77
N LEU A 688 10.74 -21.49 9.34
CA LEU A 688 11.49 -20.22 9.34
C LEU A 688 11.21 -19.33 10.57
N HIS A 689 9.99 -19.36 11.10
CA HIS A 689 9.55 -18.56 12.25
C HIS A 689 8.81 -19.45 13.25
N VAL A 690 9.57 -20.17 14.07
CA VAL A 690 9.04 -21.14 15.03
C VAL A 690 8.16 -20.49 16.12
N ASP A 691 8.34 -19.20 16.40
CA ASP A 691 7.60 -18.45 17.43
C ASP A 691 6.22 -17.93 16.97
N ARG A 692 5.86 -18.09 15.68
CA ARG A 692 4.59 -17.59 15.13
C ARG A 692 3.57 -18.71 14.95
N SER A 693 2.49 -18.65 15.72
CA SER A 693 1.40 -19.63 15.63
C SER A 693 0.57 -19.44 14.34
N ILE A 694 0.26 -20.53 13.62
CA ILE A 694 -0.55 -20.53 12.39
C ILE A 694 -2.05 -20.49 12.75
N GLY A 695 -2.67 -19.31 12.75
CA GLY A 695 -4.11 -19.17 13.08
C GLY A 695 -5.00 -18.96 11.86
N ILE A 696 -6.24 -18.53 12.10
CA ILE A 696 -7.21 -18.17 11.05
C ILE A 696 -6.67 -17.08 10.09
N ASN A 697 -5.80 -16.21 10.58
CA ASN A 697 -5.12 -15.19 9.77
C ASN A 697 -4.24 -15.80 8.66
N TYR A 698 -3.67 -16.98 8.89
CA TYR A 698 -2.92 -17.70 7.85
C TYR A 698 -3.88 -18.27 6.79
N TRP A 699 -5.00 -18.86 7.22
CA TRP A 699 -6.05 -19.33 6.30
C TRP A 699 -6.54 -18.22 5.38
N ILE A 700 -6.91 -17.06 5.96
CA ILE A 700 -7.38 -15.90 5.19
C ILE A 700 -6.36 -15.49 4.12
N ARG A 701 -5.06 -15.45 4.46
CA ARG A 701 -3.99 -15.04 3.54
C ARG A 701 -3.69 -16.06 2.43
N MET A 702 -3.96 -17.35 2.66
CA MET A 702 -3.53 -18.42 1.76
C MET A 702 -4.68 -19.09 0.98
N ASP A 703 -5.93 -19.01 1.44
CA ASP A 703 -7.06 -19.74 0.86
C ASP A 703 -7.69 -19.05 -0.37
N TRP A 704 -6.96 -18.99 -1.49
CA TRP A 704 -7.46 -18.32 -2.70
C TRP A 704 -8.19 -19.26 -3.64
N ASN A 705 -9.50 -19.04 -3.85
CA ASN A 705 -10.35 -19.91 -4.67
C ASN A 705 -11.09 -19.16 -5.80
N ASP A 706 -10.61 -17.96 -6.16
CA ASP A 706 -11.36 -16.99 -6.98
C ASP A 706 -11.32 -17.27 -8.48
N HIS A 707 -10.22 -17.82 -8.98
CA HIS A 707 -10.03 -18.14 -10.39
C HIS A 707 -9.54 -19.57 -10.55
N ARG A 708 -9.75 -20.13 -11.74
CA ARG A 708 -9.34 -21.50 -12.07
C ARG A 708 -8.05 -21.47 -12.89
N ASP A 709 -7.11 -22.36 -12.56
CA ASP A 709 -5.88 -22.59 -13.33
C ASP A 709 -5.63 -24.10 -13.44
N LEU A 710 -5.73 -24.61 -14.67
CA LEU A 710 -5.53 -26.00 -15.06
C LEU A 710 -4.21 -26.22 -15.79
N SER A 711 -3.39 -25.18 -15.97
CA SER A 711 -2.20 -25.25 -16.82
C SER A 711 -1.20 -26.33 -16.37
N ILE A 712 -1.10 -26.55 -15.04
CA ILE A 712 -0.24 -27.58 -14.44
C ILE A 712 -0.75 -29.01 -14.72
N GLN A 713 -2.06 -29.19 -14.94
CA GLN A 713 -2.68 -30.52 -15.09
C GLN A 713 -2.29 -31.21 -16.39
N ARG A 714 -1.71 -30.48 -17.35
CA ARG A 714 -1.10 -31.05 -18.56
C ARG A 714 0.03 -32.04 -18.25
N ASN A 715 0.64 -31.96 -17.06
CA ASN A 715 1.66 -32.89 -16.58
C ASN A 715 1.09 -34.13 -15.85
N LEU A 716 -0.24 -34.24 -15.62
CA LEU A 716 -0.83 -35.37 -14.89
C LEU A 716 -0.41 -36.74 -15.44
N PRO A 717 -0.37 -36.99 -16.77
CA PRO A 717 0.08 -38.28 -17.27
C PRO A 717 1.55 -38.60 -16.96
N ARG A 718 2.45 -37.60 -17.06
CA ARG A 718 3.88 -37.80 -16.70
C ARG A 718 4.05 -38.03 -15.20
N LEU A 719 3.32 -37.26 -14.39
CA LEU A 719 3.31 -37.40 -12.94
C LEU A 719 2.87 -38.81 -12.53
N ARG A 720 1.72 -39.28 -13.04
CA ARG A 720 1.20 -40.60 -12.73
C ARG A 720 2.18 -41.71 -13.13
N ALA A 721 2.75 -41.62 -14.35
CA ALA A 721 3.73 -42.60 -14.80
C ALA A 721 4.98 -42.66 -13.90
N GLU A 722 5.51 -41.52 -13.45
CA GLU A 722 6.67 -41.49 -12.56
C GLU A 722 6.32 -41.92 -11.12
N MET A 723 5.14 -41.55 -10.61
CA MET A 723 4.64 -42.04 -9.32
C MET A 723 4.46 -43.56 -9.34
N ASP A 724 3.85 -44.11 -10.39
CA ASP A 724 3.67 -45.56 -10.56
C ASP A 724 5.01 -46.29 -10.57
N HIS A 725 6.02 -45.71 -11.25
CA HIS A 725 7.37 -46.24 -11.27
C HIS A 725 8.03 -46.23 -9.88
N LEU A 726 7.98 -45.11 -9.16
CA LEU A 726 8.56 -45.02 -7.81
C LEU A 726 7.85 -45.98 -6.84
N LEU A 727 6.51 -45.98 -6.84
CA LEU A 727 5.70 -46.81 -5.96
C LEU A 727 5.70 -48.29 -6.34
N ALA A 728 6.27 -48.68 -7.48
CA ALA A 728 6.55 -50.09 -7.79
C ALA A 728 7.46 -50.73 -6.73
N ASP A 729 8.32 -49.95 -6.06
CA ASP A 729 9.06 -50.40 -4.89
C ASP A 729 8.11 -50.61 -3.69
N ALA A 730 8.03 -51.85 -3.23
CA ALA A 730 7.11 -52.25 -2.17
C ALA A 730 7.40 -51.58 -0.82
N GLN A 731 8.68 -51.30 -0.51
CA GLN A 731 9.05 -50.62 0.74
C GLN A 731 8.65 -49.15 0.71
N LEU A 732 8.93 -48.44 -0.40
CA LEU A 732 8.51 -47.05 -0.58
C LEU A 732 7.00 -46.92 -0.50
N ARG A 733 6.25 -47.80 -1.20
CA ARG A 733 4.78 -47.81 -1.15
C ARG A 733 4.27 -48.01 0.27
N LYS A 734 4.86 -48.93 1.03
CA LYS A 734 4.50 -49.16 2.44
C LYS A 734 4.75 -47.92 3.30
N HIS A 735 5.91 -47.26 3.14
CA HIS A 735 6.24 -46.05 3.90
C HIS A 735 5.33 -44.88 3.54
N HIS A 736 5.02 -44.70 2.26
CA HIS A 736 4.09 -43.69 1.77
C HIS A 736 2.68 -43.90 2.36
N GLN A 737 2.15 -45.13 2.30
CA GLN A 737 0.84 -45.44 2.87
C GLN A 737 0.81 -45.22 4.39
N ALA A 738 1.84 -45.67 5.10
CA ALA A 738 1.94 -45.48 6.55
C ALA A 738 1.94 -43.98 6.94
N GLY A 739 2.64 -43.14 6.17
CA GLY A 739 2.62 -41.69 6.38
C GLY A 739 1.26 -41.07 6.12
N LEU A 740 0.56 -41.50 5.07
CA LEU A 740 -0.80 -41.05 4.81
C LEU A 740 -1.78 -41.47 5.91
N ASP A 741 -1.72 -42.72 6.35
CA ASP A 741 -2.57 -43.25 7.41
C ASP A 741 -2.31 -42.52 8.74
N TRP A 742 -1.04 -42.18 9.02
CA TRP A 742 -0.68 -41.32 10.14
C TRP A 742 -1.34 -39.94 10.04
N HIS A 743 -1.28 -39.29 8.87
CA HIS A 743 -1.89 -37.97 8.67
C HIS A 743 -3.42 -38.03 8.81
N ARG A 744 -4.08 -39.08 8.28
CA ARG A 744 -5.52 -39.31 8.45
C ARG A 744 -5.90 -39.46 9.92
N ALA A 745 -5.17 -40.29 10.66
CA ALA A 745 -5.38 -40.49 12.09
C ALA A 745 -5.13 -39.20 12.88
N LYS A 746 -4.07 -38.44 12.53
CA LYS A 746 -3.75 -37.18 13.20
C LYS A 746 -4.80 -36.10 12.93
N ALA A 747 -5.32 -36.01 11.71
CA ALA A 747 -6.40 -35.08 11.40
C ALA A 747 -7.66 -35.39 12.23
N GLU A 748 -8.02 -36.67 12.41
CA GLU A 748 -9.13 -37.07 13.28
C GLU A 748 -8.89 -36.67 14.74
N ASP A 749 -7.71 -36.97 15.29
CA ASP A 749 -7.31 -36.56 16.65
C ASP A 749 -7.41 -35.03 16.85
N LEU A 750 -6.89 -34.25 15.89
CA LEU A 750 -6.96 -32.79 15.95
C LEU A 750 -8.40 -32.29 15.88
N ARG A 751 -9.28 -32.88 15.06
CA ARG A 751 -10.71 -32.50 15.01
C ARG A 751 -11.45 -32.72 16.33
N GLN A 752 -11.00 -33.65 17.18
CA GLN A 752 -11.58 -33.86 18.51
C GLN A 752 -11.06 -32.87 19.56
N THR A 753 -9.93 -32.22 19.30
CA THR A 753 -9.37 -31.18 20.17
C THR A 753 -10.16 -29.87 20.02
N PRO A 754 -10.72 -29.29 21.11
CA PRO A 754 -11.60 -28.12 21.03
C PRO A 754 -11.02 -26.93 20.22
N GLU A 755 -9.76 -26.53 20.49
CA GLU A 755 -9.11 -25.40 19.77
C GLU A 755 -9.06 -25.64 18.25
N PHE A 756 -8.66 -26.84 17.82
CA PHE A 756 -8.55 -27.21 16.41
C PHE A 756 -9.91 -27.39 15.75
N ARG A 757 -10.89 -27.93 16.46
CA ARG A 757 -12.28 -28.03 15.99
C ARG A 757 -12.89 -26.67 15.71
N ASP A 758 -12.67 -25.71 16.60
CA ASP A 758 -13.17 -24.35 16.42
C ASP A 758 -12.43 -23.63 15.28
N LEU A 759 -11.11 -23.79 15.18
CA LEU A 759 -10.33 -23.29 14.04
C LEU A 759 -10.82 -23.89 12.71
N TYR A 760 -11.10 -25.18 12.67
CA TYR A 760 -11.63 -25.87 11.48
C TYR A 760 -12.99 -25.32 11.07
N ARG A 761 -13.91 -25.16 12.03
CA ARG A 761 -15.24 -24.57 11.78
C ARG A 761 -15.12 -23.13 11.26
N GLN A 762 -14.26 -22.32 11.88
CA GLN A 762 -14.00 -20.95 11.43
C GLN A 762 -13.46 -20.93 10.01
N ALA A 763 -12.44 -21.74 9.70
CA ALA A 763 -11.83 -21.83 8.38
C ALA A 763 -12.86 -22.14 7.28
N LEU A 764 -13.73 -23.14 7.49
CA LEU A 764 -14.75 -23.53 6.50
C LEU A 764 -15.90 -22.53 6.36
N ASN A 765 -16.18 -21.73 7.40
CA ASN A 765 -17.22 -20.70 7.36
C ASN A 765 -16.77 -19.42 6.65
N ILE A 766 -15.46 -19.16 6.54
CA ILE A 766 -14.94 -17.98 5.86
C ILE A 766 -15.13 -18.12 4.34
N LYS A 767 -16.01 -17.29 3.78
CA LYS A 767 -16.18 -17.13 2.34
C LYS A 767 -15.99 -15.66 1.97
N LEU A 768 -14.87 -15.39 1.29
CA LEU A 768 -14.45 -14.06 0.89
C LEU A 768 -14.17 -14.06 -0.61
N THR A 769 -14.62 -13.03 -1.31
CA THR A 769 -14.12 -12.69 -2.64
C THR A 769 -12.65 -12.23 -2.58
N ALA A 770 -11.96 -12.18 -3.70
CA ALA A 770 -10.56 -11.74 -3.78
C ALA A 770 -10.34 -10.36 -3.14
N THR A 771 -11.24 -9.41 -3.42
CA THR A 771 -11.17 -8.04 -2.88
C THR A 771 -11.35 -8.03 -1.36
N GLU A 772 -12.31 -8.79 -0.85
CA GLU A 772 -12.55 -8.93 0.59
C GLU A 772 -11.39 -9.62 1.30
N ARG A 773 -10.85 -10.69 0.71
CA ARG A 773 -9.70 -11.41 1.22
C ARG A 773 -8.45 -10.53 1.27
N ALA A 774 -8.20 -9.76 0.22
CA ALA A 774 -7.12 -8.79 0.19
C ALA A 774 -7.28 -7.73 1.30
N ALA A 775 -8.50 -7.19 1.48
CA ALA A 775 -8.79 -6.22 2.52
C ALA A 775 -8.58 -6.78 3.93
N TYR A 776 -9.02 -8.02 4.16
CA TYR A 776 -8.89 -8.70 5.44
C TYR A 776 -7.44 -9.06 5.74
N ALA A 777 -6.72 -9.64 4.78
CA ALA A 777 -5.29 -9.89 4.93
C ALA A 777 -4.52 -8.62 5.31
N LEU A 778 -4.82 -7.46 4.70
CA LEU A 778 -4.20 -6.19 5.06
C LEU A 778 -4.56 -5.68 6.45
N ALA A 779 -5.80 -5.89 6.90
CA ALA A 779 -6.21 -5.48 8.24
C ALA A 779 -5.45 -6.27 9.33
N LEU A 780 -5.04 -7.50 9.01
CA LEU A 780 -4.30 -8.41 9.90
C LEU A 780 -2.77 -8.22 9.85
N ASP A 781 -2.22 -7.82 8.69
CA ASP A 781 -0.76 -7.66 8.50
C ASP A 781 -0.15 -6.44 9.22
N MET A 782 -0.96 -5.56 9.83
CA MET A 782 -0.47 -4.45 10.66
C MET A 782 -0.33 -4.80 12.16
N GLU A 783 -0.68 -6.02 12.56
CA GLU A 783 -0.44 -6.54 13.92
C GLU A 783 0.87 -7.35 14.02
N SER A 784 1.75 -7.26 13.00
CA SER A 784 2.93 -8.13 12.87
C SER A 784 4.29 -7.46 13.08
#